data_AF-A0AAD9L9U8-F1
#
_entry.id   AF-A0AAD9L9U8-F1
#
_cell.length_a   1.000
_cell.length_b   1.000
_cell.length_c   1.000
_cell.angle_alpha   90.00
_cell.angle_beta   90.00
_cell.angle_gamma   90.00
#
_symmetry.space_group_name_H-M   'P 1'
#
loop_
_entity.id
_entity.type
_entity.pdbx_description
1 polymer ?
#
loop_
_entity_poly.entity_id
_entity_poly.type
_entity_poly.pdbx_seq_one_letter_code
_entity_poly.pdbx_strand_id
1 'polypeptide(L)'
;MAAGKHLRSQGSKETLRRPPSIVRDDCIDDLYENNAFGDEDQELEAATAKAESKMKRSDSDPQESKAAGSRAQGNKMQFDVWVARKDKYERMARALAQLDSTRATGEDSWLEVAVALAATDCQLKTGKTSACDCPGVCREPAHSVVRQRTRCQCPARKCSLCRRCVGTNPGAISPKMIAALEPYEGIVSEPSDNTKVMLDLAGVLVRAGEGQHLSLEDGSSVRITTAAFRMAQTVLAQCSVLESPGGVKLQRPCSCPVRSLGDLWVKWTTKNHTFSRVPLTESEAKQFSAGTRQMMDQDKNEDGSTTYYMTLKWHAAAKPQKGDTAKIAARRALTADQKKQNAFFLGLCKKYWQQAQLRVAECLQKTLTAAAVQSSGRSTAEIEMSALNRLGVRRMLQWLEEDAEAVENARQEEAREKAEGGIVAHNAWVRRKDRLRIRLPAPEDNDGAKPVRQAPPPRFDFSMGSGVVRHKQPCRPPSSTAELMRNSGLKYVHAMSEGFQGRGGDLEKSKQLLVQQGHVLRDNFDQDNGDNDDDPDSNPFSKDRYLFERRNNPARRGKLEGDRRRREQSRESYAAWIAHKAMRDKRSSSWSTFHHQGKASRVTLWSTTTPAMRTISTIPVGVAQRHQQRYAGKKLAKHSRQWIALSWTRGCVGAAGFVVLVAVALCGKALRLSVAMFIVRLRLYATYSSSYCIVRQVSTIGKRVWSFAQRDTNRL
;
A
#
# COMPACT_ATOMS: atom_id res chain seq x y z
N MET A 1 -4.28 -11.28 -71.04
CA MET A 1 -3.22 -10.24 -71.01
C MET A 1 -2.82 -10.08 -69.55
N ALA A 2 -1.76 -10.74 -69.06
CA ALA A 2 -0.35 -10.27 -69.05
C ALA A 2 -0.23 -8.84 -68.49
N ALA A 3 0.56 -8.45 -67.48
CA ALA A 3 1.69 -8.98 -66.72
C ALA A 3 1.66 -8.30 -65.32
N GLY A 4 2.19 -8.80 -64.20
CA GLY A 4 3.57 -9.20 -63.94
C GLY A 4 4.38 -8.01 -63.37
N LYS A 5 4.71 -8.04 -62.07
CA LYS A 5 6.00 -7.58 -61.51
C LYS A 5 6.17 -7.98 -60.04
N HIS A 6 6.99 -9.02 -59.87
CA HIS A 6 7.74 -9.35 -58.67
C HIS A 6 8.68 -8.20 -58.27
N LEU A 7 8.75 -7.90 -56.96
CA LEU A 7 9.99 -7.44 -56.34
C LEU A 7 10.17 -8.16 -55.01
N ARG A 8 11.30 -8.86 -54.95
CA ARG A 8 11.83 -9.71 -53.89
C ARG A 8 12.89 -8.87 -53.19
N SER A 9 12.81 -8.70 -51.88
CA SER A 9 13.96 -8.27 -51.07
C SER A 9 13.97 -9.06 -49.76
N GLN A 10 15.04 -9.84 -49.62
CA GLN A 10 15.42 -10.60 -48.44
C GLN A 10 16.21 -9.72 -47.46
N GLY A 11 16.26 -10.14 -46.20
CA GLY A 11 17.17 -9.66 -45.15
C GLY A 11 16.40 -8.90 -44.07
N SER A 12 16.46 -9.21 -42.77
CA SER A 12 17.40 -10.01 -42.01
C SER A 12 16.67 -10.61 -40.80
N LYS A 13 16.99 -11.86 -40.48
CA LYS A 13 16.60 -12.54 -39.23
C LYS A 13 17.42 -11.94 -38.09
N GLU A 14 16.77 -11.27 -37.15
CA GLU A 14 17.34 -11.04 -35.83
C GLU A 14 16.40 -11.60 -34.77
N THR A 15 16.79 -12.76 -34.28
CA THR A 15 16.16 -13.53 -33.23
C THR A 15 16.23 -12.77 -31.90
N LEU A 16 15.17 -12.04 -31.57
CA LEU A 16 14.95 -11.57 -30.21
C LEU A 16 14.53 -12.76 -29.34
N ARG A 17 15.51 -13.22 -28.56
CA ARG A 17 15.36 -14.22 -27.50
C ARG A 17 14.23 -13.83 -26.56
N ARG A 18 13.19 -14.66 -26.58
CA ARG A 18 12.22 -14.81 -25.48
C ARG A 18 12.99 -15.19 -24.21
N PRO A 19 12.75 -14.57 -23.05
CA PRO A 19 13.34 -15.04 -21.79
C PRO A 19 12.84 -16.47 -21.51
N PRO A 20 13.67 -17.34 -20.91
CA PRO A 20 13.34 -18.73 -20.72
C PRO A 20 12.11 -18.87 -19.83
N SER A 21 11.13 -19.62 -20.34
CA SER A 21 10.05 -20.20 -19.55
C SER A 21 10.65 -20.93 -18.36
N ILE A 22 10.40 -20.40 -17.16
CA ILE A 22 10.68 -21.10 -15.92
C ILE A 22 9.97 -22.45 -15.99
N VAL A 23 10.79 -23.48 -15.82
CA VAL A 23 10.42 -24.88 -15.76
C VAL A 23 9.53 -25.07 -14.55
N ARG A 24 8.34 -25.63 -14.83
CA ARG A 24 7.46 -26.43 -13.96
C ARG A 24 8.00 -26.67 -12.55
N ASP A 25 7.26 -26.17 -11.57
CA ASP A 25 7.15 -26.79 -10.25
C ASP A 25 5.76 -27.44 -10.16
N ASP A 26 5.55 -28.48 -10.97
CA ASP A 26 4.35 -29.33 -11.00
C ASP A 26 4.37 -30.33 -9.81
N CYS A 27 4.59 -29.85 -8.59
CA CYS A 27 4.68 -30.70 -7.38
C CYS A 27 3.85 -30.19 -6.19
N ILE A 28 2.94 -29.23 -6.40
CA ILE A 28 2.09 -28.66 -5.34
C ILE A 28 0.60 -29.06 -5.47
N ASP A 29 0.19 -29.75 -6.53
CA ASP A 29 -1.21 -30.23 -6.65
C ASP A 29 -1.47 -31.59 -5.97
N ASP A 30 -0.44 -32.39 -5.68
CA ASP A 30 -0.62 -33.71 -5.05
C ASP A 30 -0.68 -33.69 -3.50
N LEU A 31 -0.47 -32.53 -2.87
CA LEU A 31 -0.52 -32.38 -1.40
C LEU A 31 -1.89 -31.93 -0.87
N TYR A 32 -2.83 -31.53 -1.75
CA TYR A 32 -4.18 -31.11 -1.37
C TYR A 32 -5.29 -32.08 -1.80
N GLU A 33 -4.99 -33.12 -2.57
CA GLU A 33 -5.94 -34.20 -2.87
C GLU A 33 -6.13 -35.18 -1.70
N ASN A 34 -5.15 -35.29 -0.78
CA ASN A 34 -5.27 -36.03 0.48
C ASN A 34 -5.98 -35.17 1.55
N ASN A 35 -7.29 -35.03 1.40
CA ASN A 35 -8.15 -34.33 2.36
C ASN A 35 -8.23 -35.06 3.70
N ALA A 36 -7.67 -34.47 4.76
CA ALA A 36 -7.96 -34.78 6.17
C ALA A 36 -9.42 -34.46 6.60
N PHE A 37 -10.35 -34.36 5.64
CA PHE A 37 -11.73 -33.89 5.85
C PHE A 37 -12.79 -34.68 5.05
N GLY A 38 -12.37 -35.67 4.25
CA GLY A 38 -13.29 -36.61 3.58
C GLY A 38 -13.53 -37.87 4.42
N ASP A 39 -12.48 -38.35 5.09
CA ASP A 39 -12.48 -39.67 5.69
C ASP A 39 -13.16 -39.70 7.07
N GLU A 40 -13.08 -38.66 7.89
CA GLU A 40 -13.64 -38.70 9.25
C GLU A 40 -15.18 -38.82 9.26
N ASP A 41 -15.90 -38.10 8.38
CA ASP A 41 -17.36 -38.19 8.28
C ASP A 41 -17.80 -39.57 7.73
N GLN A 42 -17.02 -40.15 6.81
CA GLN A 42 -17.29 -41.48 6.23
C GLN A 42 -16.94 -42.61 7.20
N GLU A 43 -15.90 -42.43 8.03
CA GLU A 43 -15.51 -43.36 9.10
C GLU A 43 -16.52 -43.31 10.26
N LEU A 44 -17.09 -42.13 10.56
CA LEU A 44 -18.16 -41.94 11.54
C LEU A 44 -19.50 -42.55 11.06
N GLU A 45 -19.88 -42.39 9.78
CA GLU A 45 -21.07 -43.07 9.21
C GLU A 45 -20.86 -44.59 9.05
N ALA A 46 -19.65 -45.05 8.70
CA ALA A 46 -19.33 -46.47 8.66
C ALA A 46 -19.31 -47.11 10.06
N ALA A 47 -18.91 -46.36 11.09
CA ALA A 47 -18.92 -46.81 12.48
C ALA A 47 -20.36 -46.96 13.03
N THR A 48 -21.28 -46.06 12.68
CA THR A 48 -22.70 -46.17 13.06
C THR A 48 -23.39 -47.32 12.30
N ALA A 49 -23.10 -47.49 11.00
CA ALA A 49 -23.64 -48.62 10.23
C ALA A 49 -23.14 -50.00 10.71
N LYS A 50 -21.86 -50.10 11.12
CA LYS A 50 -21.29 -51.33 11.73
C LYS A 50 -21.87 -51.61 13.12
N ALA A 51 -22.21 -50.59 13.90
CA ALA A 51 -22.84 -50.75 15.21
C ALA A 51 -24.26 -51.32 15.07
N GLU A 52 -25.02 -50.90 14.05
CA GLU A 52 -26.36 -51.43 13.77
C GLU A 52 -26.33 -52.85 13.19
N SER A 53 -25.35 -53.18 12.33
CA SER A 53 -25.26 -54.53 11.75
C SER A 53 -24.86 -55.62 12.77
N LYS A 54 -24.19 -55.24 13.86
CA LYS A 54 -23.73 -56.17 14.90
C LYS A 54 -24.81 -56.52 15.94
N MET A 55 -25.95 -55.83 15.96
CA MET A 55 -27.08 -56.13 16.85
C MET A 55 -28.04 -57.21 16.33
N LYS A 56 -27.83 -57.78 15.15
CA LYS A 56 -28.78 -58.74 14.53
C LYS A 56 -28.39 -60.22 14.60
N ARG A 57 -27.34 -60.60 15.34
CA ARG A 57 -26.96 -62.01 15.54
C ARG A 57 -26.41 -62.26 16.95
N SER A 58 -27.30 -62.51 17.90
CA SER A 58 -27.07 -63.43 19.02
C SER A 58 -28.32 -63.50 19.89
N ASP A 59 -29.17 -64.50 19.62
CA ASP A 59 -30.15 -65.03 20.58
C ASP A 59 -29.40 -65.99 21.50
N SER A 60 -29.23 -65.63 22.78
CA SER A 60 -29.24 -66.54 23.95
C SER A 60 -28.80 -65.80 25.24
N ASP A 61 -29.77 -65.50 26.09
CA ASP A 61 -29.75 -65.45 27.58
C ASP A 61 -28.90 -64.44 28.39
N PRO A 62 -29.31 -64.14 29.64
CA PRO A 62 -29.36 -62.77 30.14
C PRO A 62 -28.20 -62.43 31.09
N GLN A 63 -27.66 -61.22 30.96
CA GLN A 63 -26.88 -60.62 32.03
C GLN A 63 -27.08 -59.10 32.06
N GLU A 64 -27.99 -58.68 32.93
CA GLU A 64 -28.24 -57.29 33.33
C GLU A 64 -26.96 -56.71 33.96
N SER A 65 -26.33 -55.72 33.31
CA SER A 65 -25.48 -54.67 33.92
C SER A 65 -24.63 -53.86 32.92
N LYS A 66 -24.58 -54.21 31.62
CA LYS A 66 -23.73 -53.51 30.63
C LYS A 66 -24.37 -52.36 29.82
N ALA A 67 -25.62 -51.98 30.09
CA ALA A 67 -26.33 -50.96 29.30
C ALA A 67 -25.85 -49.49 29.51
N ALA A 68 -25.03 -49.21 30.53
CA ALA A 68 -24.59 -47.84 30.83
C ALA A 68 -23.53 -47.28 29.86
N GLY A 69 -22.73 -48.14 29.21
CA GLY A 69 -21.64 -47.70 28.31
C GLY A 69 -22.11 -47.18 26.94
N SER A 70 -23.21 -47.73 26.41
CA SER A 70 -23.72 -47.40 25.06
C SER A 70 -24.27 -45.97 24.96
N ARG A 71 -24.96 -45.47 26.00
CA ARG A 71 -25.52 -44.10 26.01
C ARG A 71 -24.45 -43.01 26.01
N ALA A 72 -23.31 -43.26 26.64
CA ALA A 72 -22.22 -42.28 26.69
C ALA A 72 -21.56 -42.07 25.31
N GLN A 73 -21.42 -43.13 24.51
CA GLN A 73 -20.88 -43.03 23.14
C GLN A 73 -21.83 -42.30 22.18
N GLY A 74 -23.14 -42.58 22.24
CA GLY A 74 -24.12 -41.89 21.40
C GLY A 74 -24.17 -40.37 21.64
N ASN A 75 -24.08 -39.95 22.90
CA ASN A 75 -24.03 -38.51 23.25
C ASN A 75 -22.75 -37.82 22.78
N LYS A 76 -21.60 -38.53 22.79
CA LYS A 76 -20.33 -37.98 22.30
C LYS A 76 -20.37 -37.74 20.78
N MET A 77 -20.87 -38.70 20.01
CA MET A 77 -21.02 -38.54 18.55
C MET A 77 -21.94 -37.37 18.18
N GLN A 78 -23.03 -37.15 18.93
CA GLN A 78 -23.91 -35.99 18.70
C GLN A 78 -23.20 -34.65 18.97
N PHE A 79 -22.32 -34.59 19.98
CA PHE A 79 -21.55 -33.39 20.29
C PHE A 79 -20.53 -33.09 19.20
N ASP A 80 -19.75 -34.09 18.75
CA ASP A 80 -18.71 -33.91 17.74
C ASP A 80 -19.32 -33.44 16.39
N VAL A 81 -20.44 -34.06 15.98
CA VAL A 81 -21.21 -33.62 14.80
C VAL A 81 -21.73 -32.19 14.94
N TRP A 82 -22.18 -31.81 16.14
CA TRP A 82 -22.63 -30.44 16.40
C TRP A 82 -21.47 -29.44 16.31
N VAL A 83 -20.31 -29.77 16.88
CA VAL A 83 -19.09 -28.94 16.81
C VAL A 83 -18.66 -28.74 15.36
N ALA A 84 -18.60 -29.82 14.57
CA ALA A 84 -18.25 -29.76 13.15
C ALA A 84 -19.20 -28.87 12.35
N ARG A 85 -20.53 -28.98 12.58
CA ARG A 85 -21.52 -28.09 11.95
C ARG A 85 -21.33 -26.64 12.35
N LYS A 86 -21.09 -26.37 13.64
CA LYS A 86 -20.87 -25.01 14.14
C LYS A 86 -19.62 -24.39 13.54
N ASP A 87 -18.51 -25.13 13.52
CA ASP A 87 -17.25 -24.64 12.93
C ASP A 87 -17.43 -24.34 11.43
N LYS A 88 -18.08 -25.24 10.69
CA LYS A 88 -18.42 -25.01 9.27
C LYS A 88 -19.27 -23.73 9.09
N TYR A 89 -20.30 -23.51 9.92
CA TYR A 89 -21.08 -22.27 9.91
C TYR A 89 -20.21 -21.02 10.17
N GLU A 90 -19.33 -21.06 11.18
CA GLU A 90 -18.47 -19.93 11.53
C GLU A 90 -17.40 -19.64 10.46
N ARG A 91 -16.88 -20.66 9.78
CA ARG A 91 -16.00 -20.50 8.62
C ARG A 91 -16.73 -19.81 7.47
N MET A 92 -17.94 -20.25 7.13
CA MET A 92 -18.73 -19.60 6.07
C MET A 92 -19.13 -18.17 6.42
N ALA A 93 -19.46 -17.91 7.69
CA ALA A 93 -19.74 -16.56 8.17
C ALA A 93 -18.52 -15.64 8.03
N ARG A 94 -17.30 -16.15 8.30
CA ARG A 94 -16.04 -15.43 8.08
C ARG A 94 -15.76 -15.21 6.60
N ALA A 95 -15.93 -16.25 5.79
CA ALA A 95 -15.75 -16.19 4.34
C ALA A 95 -16.65 -15.11 3.70
N LEU A 96 -17.94 -15.11 4.02
CA LEU A 96 -18.88 -14.09 3.54
C LEU A 96 -18.49 -12.67 3.98
N ALA A 97 -17.87 -12.51 5.15
CA ALA A 97 -17.43 -11.20 5.63
C ALA A 97 -16.15 -10.70 4.93
N GLN A 98 -15.35 -11.59 4.35
CA GLN A 98 -14.13 -11.29 3.61
C GLN A 98 -14.35 -11.15 2.10
N LEU A 99 -15.45 -11.69 1.59
CA LEU A 99 -15.81 -11.66 0.18
C LEU A 99 -15.88 -10.22 -0.36
N ASP A 100 -15.33 -9.99 -1.55
CA ASP A 100 -15.34 -8.67 -2.16
C ASP A 100 -16.76 -8.17 -2.45
N SER A 101 -16.96 -6.87 -2.21
CA SER A 101 -18.22 -6.17 -2.42
C SER A 101 -18.61 -6.05 -3.90
N THR A 102 -17.65 -6.15 -4.83
CA THR A 102 -17.95 -6.14 -6.28
C THR A 102 -18.79 -7.35 -6.70
N ARG A 103 -18.68 -8.47 -5.99
CA ARG A 103 -19.54 -9.64 -6.23
C ARG A 103 -21.00 -9.39 -5.90
N ALA A 104 -21.31 -8.32 -5.14
CA ALA A 104 -22.66 -7.89 -4.86
C ALA A 104 -23.21 -6.89 -5.89
N THR A 105 -22.45 -6.42 -6.89
CA THR A 105 -22.94 -5.40 -7.82
C THR A 105 -23.80 -5.98 -8.94
N GLY A 106 -23.47 -7.18 -9.43
CA GLY A 106 -24.27 -7.90 -10.42
C GLY A 106 -25.39 -8.71 -9.77
N GLU A 107 -26.58 -8.72 -10.37
CA GLU A 107 -27.72 -9.51 -9.86
C GLU A 107 -27.40 -11.02 -9.87
N ASP A 108 -26.78 -11.51 -10.94
CA ASP A 108 -26.41 -12.92 -11.06
C ASP A 108 -25.31 -13.34 -10.10
N SER A 109 -24.21 -12.61 -10.02
CA SER A 109 -23.10 -12.90 -9.09
C SER A 109 -23.55 -12.81 -7.63
N TRP A 110 -24.39 -11.83 -7.30
CA TRP A 110 -25.00 -11.70 -5.98
C TRP A 110 -25.89 -12.90 -5.62
N LEU A 111 -26.70 -13.38 -6.58
CA LEU A 111 -27.55 -14.55 -6.41
C LEU A 111 -26.74 -15.84 -6.31
N GLU A 112 -25.63 -15.97 -7.04
CA GLU A 112 -24.70 -17.10 -6.90
C GLU A 112 -24.15 -17.20 -5.48
N VAL A 113 -23.81 -16.08 -4.83
CA VAL A 113 -23.40 -16.09 -3.41
C VAL A 113 -24.51 -16.61 -2.52
N ALA A 114 -25.77 -16.24 -2.80
CA ALA A 114 -26.93 -16.78 -2.08
C ALA A 114 -27.07 -18.29 -2.27
N VAL A 115 -26.87 -18.78 -3.50
CA VAL A 115 -26.92 -20.22 -3.86
C VAL A 115 -25.84 -21.00 -3.12
N ALA A 116 -24.61 -20.50 -3.08
CA ALA A 116 -23.52 -21.16 -2.36
C ALA A 116 -23.79 -21.27 -0.85
N LEU A 117 -24.31 -20.19 -0.25
CA LEU A 117 -24.69 -20.20 1.17
C LEU A 117 -25.90 -21.11 1.42
N ALA A 118 -26.89 -21.13 0.52
CA ALA A 118 -28.05 -22.02 0.61
C ALA A 118 -27.63 -23.49 0.50
N ALA A 119 -26.68 -23.83 -0.40
CA ALA A 119 -26.12 -25.17 -0.51
C ALA A 119 -25.42 -25.58 0.79
N THR A 120 -24.68 -24.66 1.41
CA THR A 120 -24.02 -24.93 2.69
C THR A 120 -25.03 -25.08 3.84
N ASP A 121 -26.11 -24.29 3.85
CA ASP A 121 -27.22 -24.48 4.80
C ASP A 121 -27.85 -25.89 4.67
N CYS A 122 -28.02 -26.38 3.43
CA CYS A 122 -28.48 -27.75 3.19
C CYS A 122 -27.52 -28.79 3.81
N GLN A 123 -26.21 -28.60 3.69
CA GLN A 123 -25.21 -29.49 4.33
C GLN A 123 -25.26 -29.43 5.87
N LEU A 124 -25.42 -28.23 6.42
CA LEU A 124 -25.50 -28.03 7.87
C LEU A 124 -26.77 -28.63 8.48
N LYS A 125 -27.74 -29.04 7.64
CA LYS A 125 -29.07 -29.47 8.06
C LYS A 125 -29.74 -28.39 8.93
N THR A 126 -29.37 -27.11 8.74
CA THR A 126 -30.01 -25.95 9.37
C THR A 126 -31.43 -25.88 8.86
N GLY A 127 -32.43 -26.16 9.69
CA GLY A 127 -33.78 -26.31 9.16
C GLY A 127 -34.51 -27.59 9.55
N LYS A 128 -33.84 -28.57 10.16
CA LYS A 128 -34.49 -29.83 10.54
C LYS A 128 -35.05 -29.73 11.96
N THR A 129 -36.36 -29.87 12.10
CA THR A 129 -36.96 -30.31 13.36
C THR A 129 -36.64 -31.80 13.53
N SER A 130 -36.65 -32.32 14.76
CA SER A 130 -36.50 -33.75 15.04
C SER A 130 -37.57 -34.65 14.39
N ALA A 131 -38.55 -34.07 13.70
CA ALA A 131 -39.58 -34.78 12.94
C ALA A 131 -39.17 -35.07 11.48
N CYS A 132 -38.09 -34.48 10.97
CA CYS A 132 -37.63 -34.66 9.60
C CYS A 132 -36.22 -35.28 9.59
N ASP A 133 -36.13 -36.56 9.95
CA ASP A 133 -34.91 -37.36 9.86
C ASP A 133 -34.75 -38.01 8.47
N CYS A 134 -35.04 -37.26 7.40
CA CYS A 134 -34.74 -37.75 6.05
C CYS A 134 -33.21 -37.96 5.93
N PRO A 135 -32.75 -39.13 5.45
CA PRO A 135 -31.32 -39.44 5.34
C PRO A 135 -30.56 -38.48 4.42
N GLY A 136 -31.24 -37.82 3.47
CA GLY A 136 -30.67 -36.81 2.57
C GLY A 136 -31.18 -35.38 2.79
N VAL A 137 -31.01 -34.53 1.76
CA VAL A 137 -31.66 -33.22 1.69
C VAL A 137 -33.17 -33.44 1.63
N CYS A 138 -33.91 -32.77 2.52
CA CYS A 138 -35.36 -32.91 2.49
C CYS A 138 -35.92 -32.20 1.26
N ARG A 139 -36.56 -32.98 0.38
CA ARG A 139 -37.16 -32.49 -0.88
C ARG A 139 -38.58 -31.97 -0.72
N GLU A 140 -39.21 -32.24 0.42
CA GLU A 140 -40.58 -31.79 0.68
C GLU A 140 -40.59 -30.29 0.98
N PRO A 141 -41.30 -29.46 0.18
CA PRO A 141 -41.39 -28.02 0.41
C PRO A 141 -41.93 -27.66 1.80
N ALA A 142 -42.76 -28.53 2.38
CA ALA A 142 -43.29 -28.40 3.74
C ALA A 142 -42.20 -28.50 4.83
N HIS A 143 -41.15 -29.27 4.58
CA HIS A 143 -39.97 -29.43 5.42
C HIS A 143 -38.82 -28.51 5.01
N SER A 144 -38.99 -27.76 3.92
CA SER A 144 -37.99 -26.81 3.46
C SER A 144 -37.71 -25.75 4.54
N VAL A 145 -36.45 -25.31 4.56
CA VAL A 145 -35.86 -24.34 5.49
C VAL A 145 -36.66 -23.02 5.56
N VAL A 146 -37.52 -22.74 4.57
CA VAL A 146 -38.30 -21.50 4.42
C VAL A 146 -39.22 -21.21 5.62
N ARG A 147 -39.76 -22.24 6.29
CA ARG A 147 -40.68 -22.05 7.44
C ARG A 147 -39.99 -22.09 8.81
N GLN A 148 -38.68 -22.31 8.85
CA GLN A 148 -37.97 -22.39 10.11
C GLN A 148 -37.79 -21.00 10.73
N ARG A 149 -38.29 -20.87 11.97
CA ARG A 149 -38.23 -19.64 12.75
C ARG A 149 -36.77 -19.21 12.89
N THR A 150 -36.40 -18.07 12.30
CA THR A 150 -35.09 -17.40 12.48
C THR A 150 -34.80 -16.98 13.93
N ARG A 151 -35.74 -17.25 14.84
CA ARG A 151 -35.57 -17.13 16.28
C ARG A 151 -35.35 -18.50 16.88
N CYS A 152 -34.23 -18.66 17.58
CA CYS A 152 -33.99 -19.79 18.48
C CYS A 152 -35.24 -20.02 19.35
N GLN A 153 -35.69 -21.28 19.48
CA GLN A 153 -36.81 -21.64 20.37
C GLN A 153 -36.47 -21.50 21.86
N CYS A 154 -35.21 -21.18 22.18
CA CYS A 154 -34.74 -20.87 23.51
C CYS A 154 -35.70 -19.85 24.18
N PRO A 155 -36.37 -20.21 25.30
CA PRO A 155 -37.26 -19.32 26.07
C PRO A 155 -36.56 -18.03 26.53
N ALA A 156 -35.24 -18.12 26.69
CA ALA A 156 -34.38 -16.98 26.89
C ALA A 156 -34.42 -16.07 25.66
N ARG A 157 -34.91 -14.84 25.83
CA ARG A 157 -34.84 -13.75 24.83
C ARG A 157 -33.39 -13.39 24.39
N LYS A 158 -32.37 -14.12 24.88
CA LYS A 158 -30.93 -13.86 24.83
C LYS A 158 -30.11 -15.17 24.86
N CYS A 159 -30.15 -15.98 23.80
CA CYS A 159 -29.29 -17.17 23.61
C CYS A 159 -27.89 -16.77 23.10
N SER A 160 -26.83 -17.48 23.47
CA SER A 160 -25.42 -17.15 23.13
C SER A 160 -25.06 -17.16 21.65
N LEU A 161 -25.88 -17.76 20.78
CA LEU A 161 -25.79 -17.60 19.32
C LEU A 161 -26.16 -16.19 18.84
N CYS A 162 -26.81 -15.37 19.68
CA CYS A 162 -26.89 -13.92 19.48
C CYS A 162 -25.90 -13.25 20.43
N ARG A 163 -25.14 -12.25 19.94
CA ARG A 163 -24.07 -11.50 20.65
C ARG A 163 -24.50 -10.75 21.94
N ARG A 164 -25.59 -11.14 22.60
CA ARG A 164 -26.14 -10.56 23.84
C ARG A 164 -25.70 -11.26 25.13
N CYS A 165 -25.04 -12.41 25.05
CA CYS A 165 -24.44 -13.08 26.22
C CYS A 165 -22.97 -12.66 26.49
N VAL A 166 -22.41 -11.80 25.63
CA VAL A 166 -21.09 -11.18 25.89
C VAL A 166 -21.26 -10.23 27.09
N GLY A 167 -20.84 -10.68 28.28
CA GLY A 167 -20.91 -9.91 29.54
C GLY A 167 -21.84 -10.48 30.62
N THR A 168 -22.62 -11.53 30.34
CA THR A 168 -23.24 -12.35 31.40
C THR A 168 -22.36 -13.56 31.62
N ASN A 169 -21.82 -13.77 32.83
CA ASN A 169 -21.08 -14.99 33.15
C ASN A 169 -21.98 -16.19 32.86
N PRO A 170 -21.70 -16.97 31.80
CA PRO A 170 -22.57 -18.07 31.45
C PRO A 170 -22.51 -19.10 32.60
N GLY A 171 -23.68 -19.57 33.04
CA GLY A 171 -23.84 -20.39 34.25
C GLY A 171 -24.18 -19.62 35.54
N ALA A 172 -24.13 -18.28 35.57
CA ALA A 172 -24.52 -17.53 36.77
C ALA A 172 -26.04 -17.48 36.94
N ILE A 173 -26.56 -18.32 37.85
CA ILE A 173 -27.95 -18.30 38.29
C ILE A 173 -28.16 -17.00 39.08
N SER A 174 -29.05 -16.13 38.60
CA SER A 174 -29.24 -14.83 39.26
C SER A 174 -29.79 -15.01 40.68
N PRO A 175 -29.48 -14.12 41.64
CA PRO A 175 -30.01 -14.22 43.01
C PRO A 175 -31.54 -14.30 43.06
N LYS A 176 -32.24 -13.70 42.09
CA LYS A 176 -33.71 -13.82 41.96
C LYS A 176 -34.18 -15.21 41.55
N MET A 177 -33.39 -15.93 40.77
CA MET A 177 -33.67 -17.31 40.40
C MET A 177 -33.38 -18.23 41.58
N ILE A 178 -32.27 -18.01 42.29
CA ILE A 178 -31.93 -18.74 43.52
C ILE A 178 -33.06 -18.57 44.54
N ALA A 179 -33.43 -17.33 44.90
CA ALA A 179 -34.49 -17.07 45.87
C ALA A 179 -35.88 -17.64 45.47
N ALA A 180 -36.14 -17.85 44.17
CA ALA A 180 -37.38 -18.46 43.70
C ALA A 180 -37.37 -20.00 43.80
N LEU A 181 -36.18 -20.60 43.85
CA LEU A 181 -35.96 -22.06 43.91
C LEU A 181 -35.56 -22.53 45.31
N GLU A 182 -35.02 -21.64 46.15
CA GLU A 182 -34.59 -21.86 47.53
C GLU A 182 -35.62 -22.63 48.40
N PRO A 183 -36.95 -22.36 48.32
CA PRO A 183 -37.94 -23.11 49.10
C PRO A 183 -38.04 -24.60 48.75
N TYR A 184 -37.40 -25.05 47.66
CA TYR A 184 -37.43 -26.41 47.17
C TYR A 184 -36.07 -27.12 47.31
N GLU A 185 -35.05 -26.49 47.92
CA GLU A 185 -33.70 -27.06 48.05
C GLU A 185 -33.67 -28.40 48.79
N GLY A 186 -34.54 -28.60 49.79
CA GLY A 186 -34.63 -29.85 50.58
C GLY A 186 -35.12 -31.09 49.81
N ILE A 187 -35.30 -30.99 48.49
CA ILE A 187 -35.70 -32.10 47.61
C ILE A 187 -34.47 -32.83 47.04
N VAL A 188 -33.31 -32.18 47.04
CA VAL A 188 -32.07 -32.73 46.47
C VAL A 188 -31.07 -32.96 47.59
N SER A 189 -30.83 -34.22 47.94
CA SER A 189 -30.17 -34.64 49.19
C SER A 189 -28.63 -34.47 49.25
N GLU A 190 -27.98 -33.78 48.32
CA GLU A 190 -26.51 -33.66 48.31
C GLU A 190 -25.96 -32.22 48.31
N PRO A 191 -25.16 -31.84 49.33
CA PRO A 191 -24.50 -30.54 49.40
C PRO A 191 -23.24 -30.55 48.52
N SER A 192 -23.41 -30.35 47.22
CA SER A 192 -22.30 -29.98 46.32
C SER A 192 -22.65 -28.68 45.59
N ASP A 193 -21.65 -28.00 45.03
CA ASP A 193 -21.72 -26.76 44.23
C ASP A 193 -23.15 -26.22 43.97
N ASN A 194 -23.52 -25.10 44.62
CA ASN A 194 -24.86 -24.46 44.57
C ASN A 194 -25.43 -24.37 43.15
N THR A 195 -24.57 -24.23 42.14
CA THR A 195 -24.98 -24.13 40.74
C THR A 195 -25.56 -25.44 40.22
N LYS A 196 -24.97 -26.57 40.60
CA LYS A 196 -25.39 -27.92 40.20
C LYS A 196 -26.70 -28.30 40.89
N VAL A 197 -26.80 -28.07 42.20
CA VAL A 197 -28.02 -28.31 42.98
C VAL A 197 -29.21 -27.57 42.39
N MET A 198 -29.03 -26.29 42.04
CA MET A 198 -30.08 -25.48 41.41
C MET A 198 -30.50 -25.99 40.02
N LEU A 199 -29.58 -26.53 39.22
CA LEU A 199 -29.88 -27.11 37.92
C LEU A 199 -30.66 -28.42 38.05
N ASP A 200 -30.26 -29.28 38.99
CA ASP A 200 -30.92 -30.57 39.25
C ASP A 200 -32.33 -30.33 39.82
N LEU A 201 -32.44 -29.39 40.77
CA LEU A 201 -33.71 -28.94 41.34
C LEU A 201 -34.64 -28.36 40.28
N ALA A 202 -34.14 -27.47 39.42
CA ALA A 202 -34.92 -26.93 38.31
C ALA A 202 -35.40 -28.07 37.37
N GLY A 203 -34.57 -29.09 37.16
CA GLY A 203 -34.94 -30.31 36.43
C GLY A 203 -36.11 -31.07 37.05
N VAL A 204 -36.09 -31.25 38.38
CA VAL A 204 -37.17 -31.91 39.12
C VAL A 204 -38.46 -31.11 39.02
N LEU A 205 -38.40 -29.80 39.26
CA LEU A 205 -39.58 -28.91 39.22
C LEU A 205 -40.24 -28.88 37.84
N VAL A 206 -39.45 -28.84 36.76
CA VAL A 206 -39.99 -28.84 35.39
C VAL A 206 -40.61 -30.19 35.02
N ARG A 207 -40.06 -31.31 35.50
CA ARG A 207 -40.63 -32.64 35.27
C ARG A 207 -41.94 -32.87 36.03
N ALA A 208 -42.00 -32.40 37.28
CA ALA A 208 -43.20 -32.51 38.10
C ALA A 208 -44.34 -31.64 37.52
N GLY A 209 -44.03 -30.43 37.05
CA GLY A 209 -45.01 -29.55 36.43
C GLY A 209 -45.62 -28.54 37.42
N GLU A 210 -46.16 -27.45 36.87
CA GLU A 210 -46.78 -26.40 37.67
C GLU A 210 -47.94 -26.93 38.52
N GLY A 211 -47.99 -26.54 39.79
CA GLY A 211 -49.09 -26.86 40.70
C GLY A 211 -49.02 -28.23 41.40
N GLN A 212 -48.06 -29.09 41.06
CA GLN A 212 -47.83 -30.35 41.78
C GLN A 212 -47.24 -30.11 43.17
N HIS A 213 -47.46 -31.06 44.09
CA HIS A 213 -46.85 -31.06 45.42
C HIS A 213 -45.60 -31.93 45.41
N LEU A 214 -44.50 -31.42 45.98
CA LEU A 214 -43.29 -32.20 46.21
C LEU A 214 -43.14 -32.44 47.71
N SER A 215 -42.85 -33.69 48.08
CA SER A 215 -42.56 -34.07 49.46
C SER A 215 -41.10 -33.76 49.78
N LEU A 216 -40.89 -33.06 50.89
CA LEU A 216 -39.58 -32.76 51.46
C LEU A 216 -39.17 -33.86 52.46
N GLU A 217 -37.88 -33.92 52.77
CA GLU A 217 -37.33 -34.91 53.71
C GLU A 217 -37.90 -34.78 55.14
N ASP A 218 -38.39 -33.59 55.51
CA ASP A 218 -39.04 -33.33 56.80
C ASP A 218 -40.51 -33.79 56.86
N GLY A 219 -41.02 -34.41 55.78
CA GLY A 219 -42.41 -34.87 55.66
C GLY A 219 -43.40 -33.75 55.28
N SER A 220 -42.94 -32.51 55.13
CA SER A 220 -43.77 -31.43 54.63
C SER A 220 -43.96 -31.53 53.11
N SER A 221 -45.03 -30.95 52.58
CA SER A 221 -45.26 -30.88 51.13
C SER A 221 -45.36 -29.43 50.67
N VAL A 222 -44.63 -29.10 49.61
CA VAL A 222 -44.64 -27.75 49.03
C VAL A 222 -45.17 -27.81 47.60
N ARG A 223 -46.14 -26.94 47.30
CA ARG A 223 -46.72 -26.81 45.96
C ARG A 223 -45.79 -26.03 45.05
N ILE A 224 -45.57 -26.50 43.83
CA ILE A 224 -44.78 -25.81 42.80
C ILE A 224 -45.55 -24.57 42.32
N THR A 225 -45.09 -23.39 42.70
CA THR A 225 -45.71 -22.13 42.27
C THR A 225 -45.41 -21.84 40.80
N THR A 226 -46.29 -21.08 40.13
CA THR A 226 -46.07 -20.59 38.76
C THR A 226 -44.73 -19.86 38.61
N ALA A 227 -44.33 -19.10 39.64
CA ALA A 227 -43.08 -18.36 39.66
C ALA A 227 -41.87 -19.30 39.69
N ALA A 228 -41.88 -20.29 40.60
CA ALA A 228 -40.83 -21.29 40.70
C ALA A 228 -40.72 -22.14 39.43
N PHE A 229 -41.85 -22.58 38.87
CA PHE A 229 -41.87 -23.34 37.62
C PHE A 229 -41.29 -22.54 36.45
N ARG A 230 -41.70 -21.28 36.27
CA ARG A 230 -41.14 -20.41 35.21
C ARG A 230 -39.67 -20.10 35.44
N MET A 231 -39.23 -19.93 36.69
CA MET A 231 -37.81 -19.72 37.01
C MET A 231 -37.00 -20.99 36.75
N ALA A 232 -37.50 -22.17 37.12
CA ALA A 232 -36.88 -23.46 36.81
C ALA A 232 -36.76 -23.68 35.29
N GLN A 233 -37.82 -23.41 34.53
CA GLN A 233 -37.77 -23.41 33.06
C GLN A 233 -36.72 -22.41 32.53
N THR A 234 -36.62 -21.23 33.14
CA THR A 234 -35.64 -20.22 32.74
C THR A 234 -34.21 -20.66 33.06
N VAL A 235 -33.97 -21.27 34.22
CA VAL A 235 -32.67 -21.82 34.64
C VAL A 235 -32.24 -22.95 33.72
N LEU A 236 -33.13 -23.90 33.39
CA LEU A 236 -32.84 -24.96 32.42
C LEU A 236 -32.67 -24.42 30.98
N ALA A 237 -33.34 -23.33 30.64
CA ALA A 237 -33.22 -22.66 29.36
C ALA A 237 -31.98 -21.75 29.25
N GLN A 238 -31.31 -21.42 30.36
CA GLN A 238 -30.01 -20.76 30.31
C GLN A 238 -29.01 -21.74 29.70
N CYS A 239 -28.18 -21.24 28.79
CA CYS A 239 -27.06 -22.01 28.27
C CYS A 239 -26.09 -22.28 29.43
N SER A 240 -26.31 -23.36 30.17
CA SER A 240 -25.47 -23.77 31.30
C SER A 240 -24.07 -24.03 30.80
N VAL A 241 -23.07 -23.63 31.58
CA VAL A 241 -21.67 -23.94 31.28
C VAL A 241 -21.38 -25.24 31.98
N LEU A 242 -21.13 -26.30 31.21
CA LEU A 242 -20.47 -27.49 31.74
C LEU A 242 -19.02 -27.10 32.02
N GLU A 243 -18.63 -27.07 33.27
CA GLU A 243 -17.21 -27.14 33.62
C GLU A 243 -16.75 -28.57 33.37
N SER A 244 -15.79 -28.75 32.46
CA SER A 244 -15.06 -30.02 32.35
C SER A 244 -14.33 -30.28 33.68
N PRO A 245 -13.96 -31.55 33.98
CA PRO A 245 -13.15 -31.88 35.16
C PRO A 245 -11.82 -31.09 35.25
N GLY A 246 -11.33 -30.54 34.13
CA GLY A 246 -10.16 -29.66 34.07
C GLY A 246 -10.46 -28.16 34.23
N GLY A 247 -11.66 -27.77 34.68
CA GLY A 247 -12.05 -26.38 34.89
C GLY A 247 -12.36 -25.59 33.61
N VAL A 248 -12.29 -26.21 32.43
CA VAL A 248 -12.67 -25.56 31.17
C VAL A 248 -14.18 -25.41 31.11
N LYS A 249 -14.64 -24.16 31.14
CA LYS A 249 -16.03 -23.71 31.03
C LYS A 249 -16.55 -23.88 29.59
N LEU A 250 -17.14 -25.03 29.28
CA LEU A 250 -17.80 -25.32 28.01
C LEU A 250 -19.29 -24.98 28.08
N GLN A 251 -19.76 -24.05 27.27
CA GLN A 251 -21.19 -23.77 27.17
C GLN A 251 -21.93 -25.01 26.64
N ARG A 252 -22.94 -25.52 27.37
CA ARG A 252 -23.84 -26.57 26.88
C ARG A 252 -24.32 -26.17 25.50
N PRO A 253 -24.24 -27.07 24.51
CA PRO A 253 -24.89 -26.86 23.23
C PRO A 253 -26.36 -26.56 23.53
N CYS A 254 -26.81 -25.33 23.28
CA CYS A 254 -28.24 -25.12 23.24
C CYS A 254 -28.75 -25.97 22.07
N SER A 255 -29.79 -26.77 22.29
CA SER A 255 -30.49 -27.52 21.23
C SER A 255 -31.16 -26.63 20.18
N CYS A 256 -30.93 -25.31 20.27
CA CYS A 256 -31.39 -24.34 19.31
C CYS A 256 -30.68 -24.60 17.96
N PRO A 257 -31.43 -24.85 16.87
CA PRO A 257 -30.85 -25.13 15.57
C PRO A 257 -29.91 -23.99 15.16
N VAL A 258 -28.82 -24.34 14.49
CA VAL A 258 -27.88 -23.36 13.92
C VAL A 258 -28.68 -22.37 13.08
N ARG A 259 -28.37 -21.09 13.19
CA ARG A 259 -29.06 -20.05 12.42
C ARG A 259 -28.81 -20.30 10.93
N SER A 260 -29.80 -20.02 10.09
CA SER A 260 -29.59 -20.05 8.64
C SER A 260 -28.51 -19.03 8.22
N LEU A 261 -27.63 -19.44 7.30
CA LEU A 261 -26.71 -18.53 6.60
C LEU A 261 -27.46 -17.46 5.80
N GLY A 262 -28.74 -17.69 5.48
CA GLY A 262 -29.63 -16.69 4.87
C GLY A 262 -29.73 -15.39 5.68
N ASP A 263 -29.75 -15.46 7.03
CA ASP A 263 -29.74 -14.26 7.87
C ASP A 263 -28.42 -13.47 7.75
N LEU A 264 -27.30 -14.17 7.52
CA LEU A 264 -26.00 -13.52 7.30
C LEU A 264 -25.93 -12.93 5.90
N TRP A 265 -26.44 -13.65 4.90
CA TRP A 265 -26.55 -13.16 3.54
C TRP A 265 -27.43 -11.92 3.45
N VAL A 266 -28.60 -11.87 4.08
CA VAL A 266 -29.44 -10.66 4.14
C VAL A 266 -28.66 -9.47 4.75
N LYS A 267 -27.89 -9.70 5.82
CA LYS A 267 -27.05 -8.66 6.43
C LYS A 267 -25.89 -8.22 5.55
N TRP A 268 -25.37 -9.10 4.71
CA TRP A 268 -24.34 -8.80 3.73
C TRP A 268 -24.94 -8.01 2.55
N THR A 269 -26.07 -8.47 2.01
CA THR A 269 -26.86 -7.81 0.96
C THR A 269 -27.25 -6.38 1.34
N THR A 270 -27.73 -6.15 2.56
CA THR A 270 -28.07 -4.79 3.06
C THR A 270 -26.91 -3.81 3.10
N LYS A 271 -25.65 -4.28 3.01
CA LYS A 271 -24.46 -3.42 2.96
C LYS A 271 -23.92 -3.25 1.55
N ASN A 272 -23.97 -4.32 0.75
CA ASN A 272 -23.18 -4.42 -0.47
C ASN A 272 -24.03 -4.41 -1.75
N HIS A 273 -25.33 -4.71 -1.69
CA HIS A 273 -26.19 -4.82 -2.86
C HIS A 273 -27.23 -3.69 -2.94
N THR A 274 -27.58 -3.32 -4.17
CA THR A 274 -28.67 -2.40 -4.50
C THR A 274 -29.52 -3.04 -5.59
N PHE A 275 -30.82 -3.18 -5.36
CA PHE A 275 -31.72 -3.70 -6.39
C PHE A 275 -32.07 -2.58 -7.36
N SER A 276 -31.69 -2.75 -8.62
CA SER A 276 -31.96 -1.77 -9.68
C SER A 276 -33.25 -2.13 -10.41
N ARG A 277 -34.04 -1.10 -10.78
CA ARG A 277 -35.28 -1.26 -11.57
C ARG A 277 -36.22 -2.36 -11.03
N VAL A 278 -36.53 -2.32 -9.73
CA VAL A 278 -37.50 -3.24 -9.15
C VAL A 278 -38.91 -2.87 -9.64
N PRO A 279 -39.64 -3.77 -10.30
CA PRO A 279 -41.01 -3.51 -10.72
C PRO A 279 -41.93 -3.50 -9.49
N LEU A 280 -42.76 -2.47 -9.41
CA LEU A 280 -43.78 -2.26 -8.39
C LEU A 280 -45.15 -2.17 -9.07
N THR A 281 -46.11 -2.87 -8.51
CA THR A 281 -47.51 -2.72 -8.91
C THR A 281 -48.02 -1.33 -8.51
N GLU A 282 -49.07 -0.84 -9.18
CA GLU A 282 -49.66 0.47 -8.87
C GLU A 282 -50.12 0.56 -7.41
N SER A 283 -50.63 -0.52 -6.83
CA SER A 283 -51.06 -0.57 -5.43
C SER A 283 -49.88 -0.48 -4.46
N GLU A 284 -48.74 -1.08 -4.77
CA GLU A 284 -47.49 -0.97 -4.01
C GLU A 284 -46.88 0.43 -4.14
N ALA A 285 -46.86 0.99 -5.35
CA ALA A 285 -46.39 2.35 -5.61
C ALA A 285 -47.21 3.38 -4.82
N LYS A 286 -48.55 3.22 -4.75
CA LYS A 286 -49.46 4.06 -3.95
C LYS A 286 -49.15 4.06 -2.45
N GLN A 287 -48.43 3.06 -1.93
CA GLN A 287 -47.99 3.05 -0.53
C GLN A 287 -46.91 4.10 -0.25
N PHE A 288 -46.14 4.53 -1.24
CA PHE A 288 -45.13 5.58 -1.08
C PHE A 288 -45.76 6.97 -1.16
N SER A 289 -45.11 7.99 -0.58
CA SER A 289 -45.57 9.36 -0.73
C SER A 289 -45.55 9.82 -2.19
N ALA A 290 -46.33 10.86 -2.52
CA ALA A 290 -46.40 11.41 -3.87
C ALA A 290 -45.01 11.85 -4.40
N GLY A 291 -44.17 12.43 -3.53
CA GLY A 291 -42.81 12.84 -3.91
C GLY A 291 -41.92 11.65 -4.29
N THR A 292 -41.99 10.55 -3.54
CA THR A 292 -41.22 9.33 -3.88
C THR A 292 -41.74 8.69 -5.16
N ARG A 293 -43.06 8.70 -5.40
CA ARG A 293 -43.64 8.18 -6.66
C ARG A 293 -43.23 8.98 -7.90
N GLN A 294 -43.07 10.30 -7.77
CA GLN A 294 -42.59 11.15 -8.88
C GLN A 294 -41.14 10.83 -9.29
N MET A 295 -40.36 10.23 -8.39
CA MET A 295 -38.99 9.81 -8.64
C MET A 295 -38.87 8.37 -9.17
N MET A 296 -40.00 7.64 -9.31
CA MET A 296 -40.02 6.30 -9.89
C MET A 296 -40.11 6.39 -11.41
N ASP A 297 -39.39 5.52 -12.11
CA ASP A 297 -39.55 5.39 -13.56
C ASP A 297 -40.91 4.75 -13.86
N GLN A 298 -41.60 5.24 -14.88
CA GLN A 298 -42.92 4.76 -15.26
C GLN A 298 -42.85 4.17 -16.66
N ASP A 299 -43.35 2.95 -16.81
CA ASP A 299 -43.44 2.28 -18.09
C ASP A 299 -44.90 1.90 -18.31
N LYS A 300 -45.48 2.38 -19.40
CA LYS A 300 -46.87 2.08 -19.76
C LYS A 300 -46.87 0.82 -20.59
N ASN A 301 -47.42 -0.26 -20.04
CA ASN A 301 -47.60 -1.50 -20.78
C ASN A 301 -48.68 -1.30 -21.87
N GLU A 302 -48.67 -2.20 -22.86
CA GLU A 302 -49.67 -2.21 -23.96
C GLU A 302 -51.11 -2.29 -23.43
N ASP A 303 -51.32 -2.94 -22.29
CA ASP A 303 -52.60 -3.06 -21.60
C ASP A 303 -53.09 -1.74 -20.96
N GLY A 304 -52.33 -0.65 -21.09
CA GLY A 304 -52.58 0.63 -20.44
C GLY A 304 -52.26 0.65 -18.94
N SER A 305 -51.76 -0.47 -18.38
CA SER A 305 -51.29 -0.53 -16.99
C SER A 305 -49.91 0.12 -16.86
N THR A 306 -49.75 1.02 -15.88
CA THR A 306 -48.46 1.65 -15.59
C THR A 306 -47.69 0.81 -14.58
N THR A 307 -46.55 0.27 -14.99
CA THR A 307 -45.59 -0.38 -14.08
C THR A 307 -44.60 0.68 -13.58
N TYR A 308 -44.41 0.73 -12.26
CA TYR A 308 -43.45 1.63 -11.65
C TYR A 308 -42.15 0.88 -11.40
N TYR A 309 -41.02 1.49 -11.68
CA TYR A 309 -39.70 0.94 -11.38
C TYR A 309 -38.99 1.82 -10.36
N MET A 310 -38.41 1.18 -9.35
CA MET A 310 -37.64 1.87 -8.31
C MET A 310 -36.33 1.14 -8.03
N THR A 311 -35.27 1.92 -7.85
CA THR A 311 -34.02 1.40 -7.30
C THR A 311 -34.11 1.35 -5.78
N LEU A 312 -33.99 0.15 -5.21
CA LEU A 312 -34.08 -0.08 -3.77
C LEU A 312 -32.68 -0.26 -3.17
N LYS A 313 -32.31 0.68 -2.30
CA LYS A 313 -31.11 0.60 -1.47
C LYS A 313 -31.52 0.50 0.00
N TRP A 314 -30.81 -0.32 0.78
CA TRP A 314 -31.05 -0.39 2.21
C TRP A 314 -30.63 0.91 2.91
N HIS A 315 -31.54 1.49 3.69
CA HIS A 315 -31.29 2.68 4.49
C HIS A 315 -31.06 2.30 5.96
N ALA A 316 -29.82 2.40 6.43
CA ALA A 316 -29.53 2.21 7.85
C ALA A 316 -29.97 3.44 8.66
N ALA A 317 -30.74 3.23 9.74
CA ALA A 317 -31.02 4.29 10.69
C ALA A 317 -29.72 4.77 11.33
N ALA A 318 -29.47 6.09 11.29
CA ALA A 318 -28.31 6.65 11.96
C ALA A 318 -28.43 6.40 13.47
N LYS A 319 -27.36 5.87 14.08
CA LYS A 319 -27.36 5.61 15.52
C LYS A 319 -27.44 6.95 16.26
N PRO A 320 -28.37 7.12 17.22
CA PRO A 320 -28.40 8.32 18.04
C PRO A 320 -27.08 8.43 18.80
N GLN A 321 -26.45 9.60 18.74
CA GLN A 321 -25.21 9.89 19.43
C GLN A 321 -25.53 10.41 20.84
N LYS A 322 -24.61 10.17 21.78
CA LYS A 322 -24.76 10.65 23.17
C LYS A 322 -24.73 12.18 23.15
N GLY A 323 -25.85 12.82 23.46
CA GLY A 323 -26.04 14.27 23.39
C GLY A 323 -26.98 14.76 22.29
N ASP A 324 -27.47 13.86 21.42
CA ASP A 324 -28.54 14.22 20.48
C ASP A 324 -29.81 14.61 21.25
N THR A 325 -30.36 15.79 20.96
CA THR A 325 -31.70 16.15 21.43
C THR A 325 -32.74 15.25 20.74
N ALA A 326 -33.91 15.07 21.35
CA ALA A 326 -35.00 14.27 20.78
C ALA A 326 -35.37 14.71 19.34
N LYS A 327 -35.25 16.01 19.05
CA LYS A 327 -35.48 16.57 17.71
C LYS A 327 -34.42 16.13 16.68
N ILE A 328 -33.15 16.08 17.08
CA ILE A 328 -32.05 15.59 16.22
C ILE A 328 -32.19 14.08 16.01
N ALA A 329 -32.53 13.34 17.07
CA ALA A 329 -32.79 11.90 16.98
C ALA A 329 -33.98 11.59 16.04
N ALA A 330 -35.06 12.38 16.10
CA ALA A 330 -36.19 12.25 15.19
C ALA A 330 -35.83 12.55 13.73
N ARG A 331 -34.99 13.57 13.47
CA ARG A 331 -34.48 13.86 12.11
C ARG A 331 -33.55 12.76 11.57
N ARG A 332 -32.86 12.04 12.45
CA ARG A 332 -32.01 10.88 12.12
C ARG A 332 -32.81 9.58 11.96
N ALA A 333 -34.08 9.58 12.35
CA ALA A 333 -34.96 8.44 12.14
C ALA A 333 -35.30 8.30 10.65
N LEU A 334 -35.44 7.06 10.20
CA LEU A 334 -35.86 6.77 8.83
C LEU A 334 -37.25 7.36 8.57
N THR A 335 -37.41 7.99 7.41
CA THR A 335 -38.72 8.47 6.94
C THR A 335 -39.70 7.31 6.77
N ALA A 336 -41.01 7.60 6.72
CA ALA A 336 -42.02 6.57 6.49
C ALA A 336 -41.76 5.81 5.17
N ASP A 337 -41.38 6.53 4.12
CA ASP A 337 -41.03 5.93 2.82
C ASP A 337 -39.77 5.09 2.89
N GLN A 338 -38.71 5.54 3.58
CA GLN A 338 -37.49 4.74 3.77
C GLN A 338 -37.77 3.45 4.57
N LYS A 339 -38.66 3.50 5.56
CA LYS A 339 -39.10 2.29 6.29
C LYS A 339 -39.83 1.32 5.36
N LYS A 340 -40.69 1.83 4.46
CA LYS A 340 -41.37 1.02 3.43
C LYS A 340 -40.37 0.45 2.42
N GLN A 341 -39.43 1.25 1.92
CA GLN A 341 -38.34 0.79 1.02
C GLN A 341 -37.54 -0.35 1.68
N ASN A 342 -37.16 -0.19 2.94
CA ASN A 342 -36.48 -1.24 3.70
C ASN A 342 -37.33 -2.51 3.88
N ALA A 343 -38.65 -2.37 4.08
CA ALA A 343 -39.55 -3.51 4.17
C ALA A 343 -39.65 -4.27 2.84
N PHE A 344 -39.79 -3.55 1.72
CA PHE A 344 -39.75 -4.13 0.37
C PHE A 344 -38.41 -4.79 0.07
N PHE A 345 -37.30 -4.12 0.39
CA PHE A 345 -35.94 -4.65 0.23
C PHE A 345 -35.77 -6.00 0.95
N LEU A 346 -36.22 -6.10 2.21
CA LEU A 346 -36.16 -7.37 2.95
C LEU A 346 -37.12 -8.42 2.38
N GLY A 347 -38.27 -8.01 1.85
CA GLY A 347 -39.19 -8.88 1.11
C GLY A 347 -38.51 -9.51 -0.11
N LEU A 348 -37.82 -8.70 -0.91
CA LEU A 348 -37.03 -9.17 -2.05
C LEU A 348 -35.90 -10.10 -1.62
N CYS A 349 -35.13 -9.75 -0.59
CA CYS A 349 -34.09 -10.64 -0.08
C CYS A 349 -34.66 -12.02 0.25
N LYS A 350 -35.82 -12.09 0.93
CA LYS A 350 -36.48 -13.38 1.21
C LYS A 350 -36.89 -14.13 -0.05
N LYS A 351 -37.44 -13.43 -1.05
CA LYS A 351 -37.83 -14.00 -2.35
C LYS A 351 -36.61 -14.59 -3.07
N TYR A 352 -35.52 -13.84 -3.19
CA TYR A 352 -34.29 -14.32 -3.83
C TYR A 352 -33.59 -15.42 -3.02
N TRP A 353 -33.69 -15.40 -1.69
CA TRP A 353 -33.20 -16.52 -0.87
C TRP A 353 -33.96 -17.82 -1.17
N GLN A 354 -35.29 -17.76 -1.32
CA GLN A 354 -36.09 -18.92 -1.76
C GLN A 354 -35.69 -19.37 -3.16
N GLN A 355 -35.49 -18.42 -4.09
CA GLN A 355 -35.01 -18.73 -5.44
C GLN A 355 -33.63 -19.40 -5.42
N ALA A 356 -32.72 -18.96 -4.55
CA ALA A 356 -31.42 -19.58 -4.37
C ALA A 356 -31.55 -21.04 -3.88
N GLN A 357 -32.44 -21.30 -2.92
CA GLN A 357 -32.72 -22.66 -2.45
C GLN A 357 -33.30 -23.55 -3.56
N LEU A 358 -34.19 -23.01 -4.40
CA LEU A 358 -34.71 -23.73 -5.56
C LEU A 358 -33.60 -24.06 -6.56
N ARG A 359 -32.70 -23.11 -6.87
CA ARG A 359 -31.54 -23.34 -7.74
C ARG A 359 -30.63 -24.44 -7.19
N VAL A 360 -30.40 -24.50 -5.87
CA VAL A 360 -29.65 -25.60 -5.25
C VAL A 360 -30.33 -26.95 -5.51
N ALA A 361 -31.65 -27.04 -5.31
CA ALA A 361 -32.40 -28.26 -5.57
C ALA A 361 -32.33 -28.70 -7.04
N GLU A 362 -32.45 -27.76 -7.98
CA GLU A 362 -32.28 -28.02 -9.42
C GLU A 362 -30.87 -28.53 -9.76
N CYS A 363 -29.82 -27.90 -9.23
CA CYS A 363 -28.44 -28.32 -9.43
C CYS A 363 -28.17 -29.72 -8.85
N LEU A 364 -28.73 -30.03 -7.67
CA LEU A 364 -28.62 -31.35 -7.08
C LEU A 364 -29.33 -32.41 -7.91
N GLN A 365 -30.56 -32.13 -8.37
CA GLN A 365 -31.31 -33.05 -9.21
C GLN A 365 -30.55 -33.36 -10.50
N LYS A 366 -30.00 -32.32 -11.18
CA LYS A 366 -29.16 -32.50 -12.37
C LYS A 366 -27.94 -33.38 -12.09
N THR A 367 -27.26 -33.15 -10.97
CA THR A 367 -26.06 -33.91 -10.60
C THR A 367 -26.37 -35.38 -10.28
N LEU A 368 -27.48 -35.63 -9.57
CA LEU A 368 -27.91 -37.00 -9.25
C LEU A 368 -28.35 -37.76 -10.50
N THR A 369 -29.09 -37.12 -11.41
CA THR A 369 -29.47 -37.72 -12.70
C THR A 369 -28.22 -38.06 -13.53
N ALA A 370 -27.23 -37.16 -13.59
CA ALA A 370 -25.98 -37.42 -14.30
C ALA A 370 -25.18 -38.58 -13.67
N ALA A 371 -25.12 -38.64 -12.34
CA ALA A 371 -24.40 -39.69 -11.63
C ALA A 371 -25.09 -41.07 -11.74
N ALA A 372 -26.43 -41.10 -11.84
CA ALA A 372 -27.18 -42.33 -12.08
C ALA A 372 -26.83 -42.98 -13.42
N VAL A 373 -26.51 -42.16 -14.44
CA VAL A 373 -26.05 -42.66 -15.76
C VAL A 373 -24.61 -43.19 -15.69
N GLN A 374 -23.77 -42.64 -14.80
CA GLN A 374 -22.34 -42.96 -14.72
C GLN A 374 -21.99 -44.17 -13.82
N SER A 375 -22.99 -44.94 -13.34
CA SER A 375 -22.85 -46.20 -12.58
C SER A 375 -21.64 -46.24 -11.62
N SER A 376 -21.45 -45.20 -10.80
CA SER A 376 -20.18 -44.99 -10.08
C SER A 376 -20.01 -45.80 -8.79
N GLY A 377 -20.91 -46.72 -8.44
CA GLY A 377 -20.88 -47.50 -7.19
C GLY A 377 -21.01 -46.67 -5.89
N ARG A 378 -20.95 -45.33 -5.99
CA ARG A 378 -21.08 -44.39 -4.88
C ARG A 378 -22.52 -44.32 -4.40
N SER A 379 -22.69 -44.14 -3.09
CA SER A 379 -24.01 -43.94 -2.53
C SER A 379 -24.61 -42.61 -3.01
N THR A 380 -25.93 -42.54 -3.12
CA THR A 380 -26.63 -41.30 -3.49
C THR A 380 -26.36 -40.17 -2.49
N ALA A 381 -26.17 -40.50 -1.21
CA ALA A 381 -25.83 -39.57 -0.15
C ALA A 381 -24.43 -38.96 -0.33
N GLU A 382 -23.43 -39.76 -0.71
CA GLU A 382 -22.07 -39.27 -1.02
C GLU A 382 -22.07 -38.31 -2.22
N ILE A 383 -22.80 -38.66 -3.28
CA ILE A 383 -22.93 -37.81 -4.46
C ILE A 383 -23.60 -36.48 -4.11
N GLU A 384 -24.68 -36.53 -3.32
CA GLU A 384 -25.39 -35.34 -2.85
C GLU A 384 -24.50 -34.44 -1.98
N MET A 385 -23.77 -35.02 -1.02
CA MET A 385 -22.87 -34.29 -0.14
C MET A 385 -21.73 -33.62 -0.93
N SER A 386 -21.12 -34.35 -1.87
CA SER A 386 -20.08 -33.84 -2.76
C SER A 386 -20.58 -32.69 -3.64
N ALA A 387 -21.77 -32.82 -4.23
CA ALA A 387 -22.39 -31.79 -5.05
C ALA A 387 -22.65 -30.51 -4.25
N LEU A 388 -23.21 -30.64 -3.04
CA LEU A 388 -23.40 -29.52 -2.13
C LEU A 388 -22.09 -28.87 -1.69
N ASN A 389 -21.03 -29.65 -1.49
CA ASN A 389 -19.72 -29.14 -1.05
C ASN A 389 -19.10 -28.30 -2.16
N ARG A 390 -19.19 -28.79 -3.40
CA ARG A 390 -18.76 -28.06 -4.59
C ARG A 390 -19.54 -26.76 -4.79
N LEU A 391 -20.87 -26.80 -4.68
CA LEU A 391 -21.73 -25.62 -4.86
C LEU A 391 -21.59 -24.59 -3.74
N GLY A 392 -21.35 -25.04 -2.50
CA GLY A 392 -21.33 -24.18 -1.32
C GLY A 392 -19.93 -23.81 -0.85
N VAL A 393 -19.32 -24.67 -0.04
CA VAL A 393 -18.06 -24.38 0.66
C VAL A 393 -16.91 -24.14 -0.31
N ARG A 394 -16.68 -25.05 -1.27
CA ARG A 394 -15.57 -24.91 -2.22
C ARG A 394 -15.72 -23.66 -3.08
N ARG A 395 -16.93 -23.37 -3.54
CA ARG A 395 -17.19 -22.17 -4.36
C ARG A 395 -16.89 -20.88 -3.60
N MET A 396 -17.27 -20.79 -2.34
CA MET A 396 -16.98 -19.63 -1.49
C MET A 396 -15.48 -19.46 -1.22
N LEU A 397 -14.74 -20.56 -1.00
CA LEU A 397 -13.29 -20.50 -0.83
C LEU A 397 -12.57 -20.08 -2.12
N GLN A 398 -12.98 -20.65 -3.25
CA GLN A 398 -12.47 -20.28 -4.56
C GLN A 398 -12.64 -18.77 -4.82
N TRP A 399 -13.80 -18.20 -4.49
CA TRP A 399 -13.99 -16.75 -4.66
C TRP A 399 -13.08 -15.91 -3.76
N LEU A 400 -12.73 -16.36 -2.55
CA LEU A 400 -11.78 -15.65 -1.71
C LEU A 400 -10.36 -15.70 -2.27
N GLU A 401 -9.98 -16.82 -2.89
CA GLU A 401 -8.70 -16.97 -3.58
C GLU A 401 -8.64 -16.05 -4.81
N GLU A 402 -9.69 -16.05 -5.65
CA GLU A 402 -9.83 -15.13 -6.79
C GLU A 402 -9.78 -13.66 -6.35
N ASP A 403 -10.47 -13.30 -5.25
CA ASP A 403 -10.50 -11.94 -4.72
C ASP A 403 -9.11 -11.53 -4.20
N ALA A 404 -8.38 -12.43 -3.53
CA ALA A 404 -7.03 -12.18 -3.05
C ALA A 404 -6.03 -12.02 -4.21
N GLU A 405 -6.16 -12.85 -5.25
CA GLU A 405 -5.34 -12.76 -6.47
C GLU A 405 -5.61 -11.45 -7.22
N ALA A 406 -6.86 -11.04 -7.36
CA ALA A 406 -7.23 -9.78 -8.00
C ALA A 406 -6.62 -8.56 -7.28
N VAL A 407 -6.61 -8.57 -5.94
CA VAL A 407 -5.98 -7.50 -5.14
C VAL A 407 -4.47 -7.47 -5.34
N GLU A 408 -3.80 -8.63 -5.37
CA GLU A 408 -2.35 -8.69 -5.59
C GLU A 408 -1.98 -8.29 -7.02
N ASN A 409 -2.75 -8.72 -8.03
CA ASN A 409 -2.57 -8.30 -9.43
C ASN A 409 -2.73 -6.78 -9.60
N ALA A 410 -3.74 -6.19 -8.97
CA ALA A 410 -3.94 -4.73 -8.99
C ALA A 410 -2.75 -3.99 -8.33
N ARG A 411 -2.19 -4.54 -7.25
CA ARG A 411 -1.01 -3.99 -6.58
C ARG A 411 0.26 -4.11 -7.43
N GLN A 412 0.43 -5.22 -8.14
CA GLN A 412 1.56 -5.44 -9.04
C GLN A 412 1.49 -4.49 -10.24
N GLU A 413 0.31 -4.30 -10.83
CA GLU A 413 0.14 -3.36 -11.94
C GLU A 413 0.38 -1.91 -11.47
N GLU A 414 -0.13 -1.51 -10.31
CA GLU A 414 0.17 -0.18 -9.74
C GLU A 414 1.68 0.02 -9.48
N ALA A 415 2.38 -1.03 -9.02
CA ALA A 415 3.83 -0.98 -8.82
C ALA A 415 4.59 -0.86 -10.16
N ARG A 416 4.12 -1.55 -11.19
CA ARG A 416 4.66 -1.49 -12.54
C ARG A 416 4.44 -0.12 -13.17
N GLU A 417 3.23 0.43 -13.10
CA GLU A 417 2.91 1.79 -13.57
C GLU A 417 3.78 2.84 -12.86
N LYS A 418 4.03 2.69 -11.56
CA LYS A 418 4.95 3.56 -10.82
C LYS A 418 6.39 3.42 -11.28
N ALA A 419 6.85 2.21 -11.60
CA ALA A 419 8.19 1.97 -12.11
C ALA A 419 8.36 2.56 -13.52
N GLU A 420 7.41 2.31 -14.42
CA GLU A 420 7.37 2.86 -15.77
C GLU A 420 7.28 4.40 -15.74
N GLY A 421 6.40 4.96 -14.90
CA GLY A 421 6.31 6.40 -14.66
C GLY A 421 7.59 7.00 -14.09
N GLY A 422 8.31 6.26 -13.22
CA GLY A 422 9.61 6.64 -12.71
C GLY A 422 10.69 6.71 -13.79
N ILE A 423 10.71 5.72 -14.71
CA ILE A 423 11.63 5.69 -15.86
C ILE A 423 11.33 6.85 -16.81
N VAL A 424 10.05 7.09 -17.14
CA VAL A 424 9.65 8.21 -18.01
C VAL A 424 10.01 9.55 -17.39
N ALA A 425 9.73 9.75 -16.09
CA ALA A 425 10.09 10.97 -15.39
C ALA A 425 11.61 11.17 -15.30
N HIS A 426 12.38 10.10 -15.08
CA HIS A 426 13.84 10.15 -15.08
C HIS A 426 14.38 10.51 -16.47
N ASN A 427 13.90 9.86 -17.53
CA ASN A 427 14.32 10.15 -18.91
C ASN A 427 13.98 11.59 -19.31
N ALA A 428 12.80 12.08 -18.96
CA ALA A 428 12.42 13.47 -19.17
C ALA A 428 13.34 14.44 -18.40
N TRP A 429 13.72 14.09 -17.18
CA TRP A 429 14.67 14.86 -16.39
C TRP A 429 16.08 14.85 -16.99
N VAL A 430 16.58 13.69 -17.44
CA VAL A 430 17.88 13.55 -18.12
C VAL A 430 17.89 14.39 -19.40
N ARG A 431 16.85 14.28 -20.24
CA ARG A 431 16.70 15.11 -21.45
C ARG A 431 16.71 16.61 -21.10
N ARG A 432 15.95 17.03 -20.08
CA ARG A 432 15.94 18.42 -19.63
C ARG A 432 17.32 18.88 -19.13
N LYS A 433 18.03 18.02 -18.38
CA LYS A 433 19.38 18.33 -17.92
C LYS A 433 20.35 18.46 -19.09
N ASP A 434 20.29 17.55 -20.05
CA ASP A 434 21.16 17.55 -21.21
C ASP A 434 20.91 18.75 -22.13
N ARG A 435 19.67 19.20 -22.28
CA ARG A 435 19.31 20.45 -22.98
C ARG A 435 19.99 21.69 -22.39
N LEU A 436 20.18 21.72 -21.07
CA LEU A 436 20.82 22.81 -20.34
C LEU A 436 22.36 22.71 -20.34
N ARG A 437 22.94 21.67 -20.93
CA ARG A 437 24.38 21.43 -20.92
C ARG A 437 25.11 22.42 -21.83
N ILE A 438 26.18 23.00 -21.30
CA ILE A 438 27.09 23.91 -21.99
C ILE A 438 28.49 23.36 -21.84
N ARG A 439 29.21 23.18 -22.96
CA ARG A 439 30.63 22.86 -22.96
C ARG A 439 31.44 24.14 -22.77
N LEU A 440 32.32 24.14 -21.78
CA LEU A 440 33.30 25.19 -21.54
C LEU A 440 34.57 24.95 -22.38
N PRO A 441 35.30 26.02 -22.76
CA PRO A 441 36.59 25.88 -23.44
C PRO A 441 37.60 25.15 -22.54
N ALA A 442 38.48 24.35 -23.14
CA ALA A 442 39.54 23.69 -22.39
C ALA A 442 40.49 24.75 -21.79
N PRO A 443 41.05 24.50 -20.60
CA PRO A 443 41.97 25.45 -19.98
C PRO A 443 43.21 25.73 -20.84
N GLU A 444 43.63 24.78 -21.67
CA GLU A 444 44.80 24.90 -22.57
C GLU A 444 44.57 25.90 -23.73
N ASP A 445 43.33 26.06 -24.21
CA ASP A 445 43.05 27.00 -25.31
C ASP A 445 43.17 28.49 -24.91
N ASN A 446 43.36 28.74 -23.60
CA ASN A 446 43.57 30.06 -23.01
C ASN A 446 45.04 30.48 -22.91
N ASP A 447 45.97 29.75 -23.54
CA ASP A 447 47.43 29.96 -23.49
C ASP A 447 47.96 31.39 -23.81
N GLY A 448 47.12 32.29 -24.32
CA GLY A 448 47.48 33.69 -24.60
C GLY A 448 46.99 34.71 -23.57
N ALA A 449 45.99 34.36 -22.75
CA ALA A 449 45.50 35.24 -21.70
C ALA A 449 46.23 34.85 -20.42
N LYS A 450 47.21 35.67 -19.99
CA LYS A 450 47.73 35.58 -18.62
C LYS A 450 46.51 35.40 -17.71
N PRO A 451 46.44 34.33 -16.90
CA PRO A 451 45.31 34.14 -15.99
C PRO A 451 45.15 35.49 -15.31
N VAL A 452 43.97 36.12 -15.46
CA VAL A 452 43.66 37.36 -14.75
C VAL A 452 44.00 37.01 -13.33
N ARG A 453 45.14 37.53 -12.84
CA ARG A 453 45.67 37.16 -11.54
C ARG A 453 44.50 37.44 -10.64
N GLN A 454 43.89 36.39 -10.08
CA GLN A 454 42.88 36.56 -9.07
C GLN A 454 43.57 37.48 -8.08
N ALA A 455 43.10 38.72 -8.01
CA ALA A 455 43.71 39.68 -7.09
C ALA A 455 43.71 38.93 -5.75
N PRO A 456 44.88 38.79 -5.10
CA PRO A 456 44.98 37.96 -3.90
C PRO A 456 43.82 38.34 -2.99
N PRO A 457 43.04 37.35 -2.50
CA PRO A 457 41.83 37.63 -1.75
C PRO A 457 42.18 38.66 -0.69
N PRO A 458 41.39 39.75 -0.57
CA PRO A 458 41.76 40.89 0.24
C PRO A 458 42.11 40.39 1.63
N ARG A 459 43.38 40.49 2.00
CA ARG A 459 43.77 40.28 3.39
C ARG A 459 43.08 41.40 4.15
N PHE A 460 42.23 41.03 5.09
CA PHE A 460 41.71 41.95 6.08
C PHE A 460 42.91 42.42 6.91
N ASP A 461 43.52 43.51 6.47
CA ASP A 461 44.57 44.18 7.21
C ASP A 461 43.91 45.10 8.24
N PHE A 462 43.92 44.68 9.50
CA PHE A 462 43.45 45.47 10.63
C PHE A 462 44.57 46.34 11.23
N SER A 463 45.79 46.31 10.69
CA SER A 463 46.99 46.82 11.37
C SER A 463 47.35 48.27 11.07
N MET A 464 46.69 48.92 10.12
CA MET A 464 46.82 50.36 9.89
C MET A 464 45.44 50.96 9.75
N GLY A 465 45.11 52.00 10.53
CA GLY A 465 43.79 52.66 10.63
C GLY A 465 43.21 53.27 9.34
N SER A 466 43.65 52.81 8.17
CA SER A 466 42.98 52.99 6.89
C SER A 466 41.77 52.04 6.82
N GLY A 467 40.57 52.61 6.92
CA GLY A 467 39.33 51.85 6.87
C GLY A 467 39.24 50.92 5.65
N VAL A 468 38.52 49.80 5.83
CA VAL A 468 38.27 48.74 4.83
C VAL A 468 38.33 49.30 3.40
N VAL A 469 39.44 49.04 2.71
CA VAL A 469 39.66 49.49 1.32
C VAL A 469 38.64 48.78 0.45
N ARG A 470 37.48 49.41 0.24
CA ARG A 470 36.51 48.99 -0.77
C ARG A 470 37.19 49.16 -2.12
N HIS A 471 37.53 48.05 -2.79
CA HIS A 471 38.01 48.13 -4.16
C HIS A 471 37.01 48.94 -4.99
N LYS A 472 37.46 50.05 -5.59
CA LYS A 472 36.63 50.92 -6.46
C LYS A 472 36.17 50.23 -7.75
N GLN A 473 36.66 49.02 -8.03
CA GLN A 473 36.16 48.20 -9.12
C GLN A 473 34.95 47.39 -8.62
N PRO A 474 33.72 47.71 -9.06
CA PRO A 474 32.56 46.89 -8.73
C PRO A 474 32.81 45.48 -9.24
N CYS A 475 32.86 44.51 -8.33
CA CYS A 475 32.82 43.11 -8.68
C CYS A 475 31.47 42.87 -9.37
N ARG A 476 31.45 42.96 -10.70
CA ARG A 476 30.23 42.71 -11.47
C ARG A 476 29.84 41.26 -11.17
N PRO A 477 28.64 41.01 -10.62
CA PRO A 477 28.20 39.65 -10.40
C PRO A 477 28.17 38.94 -11.76
N PRO A 478 28.62 37.68 -11.83
CA PRO A 478 28.64 36.94 -13.08
C PRO A 478 27.23 36.92 -13.66
N SER A 479 27.13 37.32 -14.92
CA SER A 479 25.87 37.52 -15.63
C SER A 479 25.28 36.21 -16.17
N SER A 480 26.07 35.13 -16.15
CA SER A 480 25.69 33.82 -16.63
C SER A 480 26.46 32.69 -15.93
N THR A 481 25.95 31.47 -16.02
CA THR A 481 26.62 30.27 -15.47
C THR A 481 27.97 30.01 -16.13
N ALA A 482 28.11 30.24 -17.45
CA ALA A 482 29.41 30.08 -18.11
C ALA A 482 30.47 31.06 -17.58
N GLU A 483 30.06 32.29 -17.23
CA GLU A 483 30.96 33.29 -16.63
C GLU A 483 31.33 32.89 -15.19
N LEU A 484 30.35 32.46 -14.40
CA LEU A 484 30.55 32.00 -13.02
C LEU A 484 31.51 30.80 -12.96
N MET A 485 31.37 29.85 -13.88
CA MET A 485 32.10 28.58 -13.86
C MET A 485 33.34 28.55 -14.76
N ARG A 486 33.74 29.69 -15.36
CA ARG A 486 34.82 29.77 -16.36
C ARG A 486 36.15 29.18 -15.90
N ASN A 487 36.46 29.27 -14.61
CA ASN A 487 37.72 28.81 -14.01
C ASN A 487 37.56 27.54 -13.16
N SER A 488 36.42 26.85 -13.26
CA SER A 488 36.15 25.65 -12.45
C SER A 488 36.94 24.41 -12.90
N GLY A 489 37.55 24.44 -14.10
CA GLY A 489 38.18 23.27 -14.72
C GLY A 489 37.18 22.24 -15.25
N LEU A 490 35.87 22.50 -15.14
CA LEU A 490 34.83 21.61 -15.65
C LEU A 490 34.71 21.72 -17.17
N LYS A 491 34.60 20.58 -17.84
CA LYS A 491 34.34 20.51 -19.28
C LYS A 491 32.90 20.88 -19.63
N TYR A 492 31.95 20.48 -18.80
CA TYR A 492 30.52 20.72 -18.99
C TYR A 492 29.92 21.36 -17.76
N VAL A 493 29.05 22.35 -17.97
CA VAL A 493 28.22 22.99 -16.94
C VAL A 493 26.78 22.99 -17.39
N HIS A 494 25.85 23.02 -16.45
CA HIS A 494 24.42 23.11 -16.76
C HIS A 494 23.94 24.51 -16.43
N ALA A 495 23.29 25.17 -17.39
CA ALA A 495 22.64 26.45 -17.16
C ALA A 495 21.55 26.32 -16.08
N MET A 496 21.30 27.41 -15.34
CA MET A 496 20.28 27.43 -14.30
C MET A 496 18.86 27.45 -14.85
N SER A 497 18.67 28.00 -16.06
CA SER A 497 17.38 28.03 -16.74
C SER A 497 17.53 28.07 -18.27
N GLU A 498 16.60 27.39 -18.92
CA GLU A 498 16.27 27.58 -20.33
C GLU A 498 15.43 28.86 -20.45
N GLY A 499 15.66 29.68 -21.47
CA GLY A 499 14.87 30.90 -21.65
C GLY A 499 13.38 30.60 -21.75
N PHE A 500 12.54 31.48 -21.19
CA PHE A 500 11.11 31.44 -21.49
C PHE A 500 10.89 32.18 -22.83
N GLN A 501 9.86 31.81 -23.60
CA GLN A 501 9.55 32.43 -24.89
C GLN A 501 9.63 33.97 -24.80
N GLY A 502 10.54 34.58 -25.57
CA GLY A 502 10.75 36.02 -25.62
C GLY A 502 11.73 36.61 -24.57
N ARG A 503 12.22 35.84 -23.59
CA ARG A 503 13.29 36.28 -22.67
C ARG A 503 14.45 35.29 -22.67
N GLY A 504 15.60 35.74 -23.20
CA GLY A 504 16.85 34.95 -23.20
C GLY A 504 17.21 34.49 -21.79
N GLY A 505 17.24 33.16 -21.60
CA GLY A 505 17.59 32.51 -20.35
C GLY A 505 19.09 32.49 -20.12
N ASP A 506 19.48 31.85 -19.01
CA ASP A 506 20.89 31.70 -18.66
C ASP A 506 21.65 30.84 -19.68
N LEU A 507 20.97 29.85 -20.28
CA LEU A 507 21.53 29.00 -21.32
C LEU A 507 21.95 29.83 -22.56
N GLU A 508 21.03 30.62 -23.11
CA GLU A 508 21.29 31.42 -24.31
C GLU A 508 22.34 32.51 -24.03
N LYS A 509 22.26 33.15 -22.86
CA LYS A 509 23.25 34.15 -22.43
C LYS A 509 24.64 33.54 -22.29
N SER A 510 24.75 32.38 -21.65
CA SER A 510 26.01 31.66 -21.50
C SER A 510 26.61 31.28 -22.85
N LYS A 511 25.80 30.72 -23.76
CA LYS A 511 26.24 30.38 -25.13
C LYS A 511 26.66 31.62 -25.89
N GLN A 512 25.88 32.70 -25.85
CA GLN A 512 26.19 33.96 -26.52
C GLN A 512 27.46 34.60 -25.98
N LEU A 513 27.71 34.55 -24.67
CA LEU A 513 28.95 35.04 -24.06
C LEU A 513 30.16 34.23 -24.53
N LEU A 514 30.06 32.90 -24.62
CA LEU A 514 31.13 32.08 -25.19
C LEU A 514 31.42 32.44 -26.64
N VAL A 515 30.39 32.67 -27.45
CA VAL A 515 30.53 33.14 -28.84
C VAL A 515 31.17 34.51 -28.90
N GLN A 516 30.75 35.47 -28.08
CA GLN A 516 31.37 36.80 -28.01
C GLN A 516 32.85 36.75 -27.61
N GLN A 517 33.22 35.79 -26.76
CA GLN A 517 34.62 35.53 -26.39
C GLN A 517 35.43 34.79 -27.49
N GLY A 518 34.78 34.38 -28.59
CA GLY A 518 35.40 33.66 -29.70
C GLY A 518 35.46 32.13 -29.51
N HIS A 519 34.83 31.59 -28.46
CA HIS A 519 34.76 30.15 -28.17
C HIS A 519 33.55 29.51 -28.86
N VAL A 520 33.71 29.19 -30.15
CA VAL A 520 32.67 28.54 -30.96
C VAL A 520 32.85 27.01 -30.93
N LEU A 521 32.24 26.36 -29.94
CA LEU A 521 32.31 24.90 -29.73
C LEU A 521 31.08 24.20 -30.32
N ARG A 522 31.28 23.14 -31.11
CA ARG A 522 30.21 22.40 -31.80
C ARG A 522 29.10 21.91 -30.84
N ASP A 523 29.48 21.33 -29.72
CA ASP A 523 28.56 20.81 -28.68
C ASP A 523 27.58 21.87 -28.12
N ASN A 524 27.87 23.17 -28.27
CA ASN A 524 26.98 24.24 -27.80
C ASN A 524 25.88 24.60 -28.81
N PHE A 525 26.00 24.11 -30.05
CA PHE A 525 25.09 24.40 -31.18
C PHE A 525 24.41 23.13 -31.72
N ASP A 526 25.03 21.96 -31.59
CA ASP A 526 24.38 20.69 -31.91
C ASP A 526 23.49 20.26 -30.73
N GLN A 527 22.36 20.93 -30.53
CA GLN A 527 21.26 20.38 -29.73
C GLN A 527 20.52 19.36 -30.60
N ASP A 528 21.14 18.19 -30.75
CA ASP A 528 20.53 17.02 -31.38
C ASP A 528 19.51 16.40 -30.40
N ASN A 529 18.48 17.18 -30.08
CA ASN A 529 17.30 16.67 -29.39
C ASN A 529 16.54 15.88 -30.45
N GLY A 530 16.77 14.57 -30.52
CA GLY A 530 16.14 13.65 -31.49
C GLY A 530 14.62 13.49 -31.38
N ASP A 531 13.91 14.54 -30.96
CA ASP A 531 12.46 14.67 -31.12
C ASP A 531 12.25 15.54 -32.39
N ASN A 532 11.79 14.91 -33.48
CA ASN A 532 11.50 15.47 -34.81
C ASN A 532 10.38 16.53 -34.83
N ASP A 533 10.24 17.37 -33.82
CA ASP A 533 9.28 18.48 -33.87
C ASP A 533 9.91 19.63 -34.67
N ASP A 534 9.67 19.52 -35.97
CA ASP A 534 10.08 20.32 -37.12
C ASP A 534 9.61 21.78 -37.06
N ASP A 535 10.27 22.60 -36.24
CA ASP A 535 10.30 24.04 -36.51
C ASP A 535 11.76 24.52 -36.64
N PRO A 536 12.35 24.45 -37.85
CA PRO A 536 13.76 24.78 -38.07
C PRO A 536 14.11 26.23 -37.70
N ASP A 537 13.11 27.12 -37.63
CA ASP A 537 13.29 28.54 -37.31
C ASP A 537 13.33 28.83 -35.80
N SER A 538 12.92 27.87 -34.96
CA SER A 538 12.79 28.08 -33.50
C SER A 538 14.10 27.89 -32.72
N ASN A 539 15.14 27.29 -33.31
CA ASN A 539 16.43 27.10 -32.62
C ASN A 539 17.48 28.16 -33.03
N PRO A 540 17.68 29.22 -32.23
CA PRO A 540 18.67 30.24 -32.53
C PRO A 540 20.10 29.74 -32.50
N PHE A 541 20.40 28.52 -32.06
CA PHE A 541 21.75 27.94 -32.05
C PHE A 541 21.87 26.74 -32.98
N SER A 542 21.26 26.79 -34.16
CA SER A 542 21.37 25.72 -35.16
C SER A 542 22.81 25.44 -35.62
N LYS A 543 23.00 24.26 -36.24
CA LYS A 543 24.26 23.85 -36.88
C LYS A 543 24.75 24.85 -37.93
N ASP A 544 23.84 25.51 -38.63
CA ASP A 544 24.17 26.54 -39.61
C ASP A 544 24.74 27.80 -38.95
N ARG A 545 24.17 28.20 -37.82
CA ARG A 545 24.73 29.31 -37.02
C ARG A 545 26.11 28.96 -36.49
N TYR A 546 26.36 27.71 -36.10
CA TYR A 546 27.70 27.26 -35.72
C TYR A 546 28.71 27.47 -36.86
N LEU A 547 28.37 27.05 -38.08
CA LEU A 547 29.24 27.23 -39.25
C LEU A 547 29.47 28.71 -39.56
N PHE A 548 28.42 29.52 -39.46
CA PHE A 548 28.49 30.97 -39.64
C PHE A 548 29.42 31.64 -38.63
N GLU A 549 29.19 31.42 -37.33
CA GLU A 549 30.02 31.99 -36.26
C GLU A 549 31.46 31.49 -36.35
N ARG A 550 31.67 30.21 -36.67
CA ARG A 550 33.01 29.66 -36.87
C ARG A 550 33.78 30.43 -37.96
N ARG A 551 33.14 30.89 -39.03
CA ARG A 551 33.78 31.62 -40.15
C ARG A 551 33.87 33.13 -39.94
N ASN A 552 32.87 33.73 -39.31
CA ASN A 552 32.67 35.19 -39.30
C ASN A 552 32.89 35.86 -37.94
N ASN A 553 33.10 35.10 -36.87
CA ASN A 553 33.22 35.68 -35.54
C ASN A 553 34.42 36.64 -35.43
N PRO A 554 34.19 37.92 -35.07
CA PRO A 554 35.23 38.95 -35.06
C PRO A 554 36.26 38.73 -33.97
N ALA A 555 35.89 38.19 -32.80
CA ALA A 555 36.84 37.90 -31.72
C ALA A 555 37.82 36.81 -32.15
N ARG A 556 37.32 35.78 -32.84
CA ARG A 556 38.17 34.71 -33.39
C ARG A 556 39.08 35.22 -34.51
N ARG A 557 38.55 36.04 -35.43
CA ARG A 557 39.36 36.69 -36.48
C ARG A 557 40.43 37.61 -35.89
N GLY A 558 40.07 38.43 -34.91
CA GLY A 558 40.99 39.33 -34.22
C GLY A 558 42.10 38.57 -33.48
N LYS A 559 41.80 37.43 -32.85
CA LYS A 559 42.83 36.57 -32.23
C LYS A 559 43.77 35.98 -33.28
N LEU A 560 43.23 35.44 -34.38
CA LEU A 560 44.04 34.89 -35.47
C LEU A 560 44.91 35.97 -36.14
N GLU A 561 44.36 37.16 -36.35
CA GLU A 561 45.07 38.30 -36.92
C GLU A 561 46.14 38.83 -35.96
N GLY A 562 45.83 38.92 -34.67
CA GLY A 562 46.79 39.28 -33.63
C GLY A 562 47.91 38.25 -33.51
N ASP A 563 47.61 36.95 -33.62
CA ASP A 563 48.61 35.88 -33.66
C ASP A 563 49.46 35.96 -34.93
N ARG A 564 48.84 36.25 -36.09
CA ARG A 564 49.54 36.50 -37.35
C ARG A 564 50.49 37.68 -37.21
N ARG A 565 50.00 38.83 -36.72
CA ARG A 565 50.80 40.03 -36.49
C ARG A 565 51.90 39.81 -35.46
N ARG A 566 51.64 39.07 -34.38
CA ARG A 566 52.68 38.69 -33.40
C ARG A 566 53.75 37.81 -34.03
N ARG A 567 53.37 36.86 -34.90
CA ARG A 567 54.32 36.04 -35.65
C ARG A 567 55.13 36.88 -36.62
N GLU A 568 54.50 37.80 -37.35
CA GLU A 568 55.17 38.74 -38.26
C GLU A 568 56.12 39.66 -37.50
N GLN A 569 55.69 40.30 -36.41
CA GLN A 569 56.55 41.11 -35.55
C GLN A 569 57.69 40.29 -34.94
N SER A 570 57.45 39.04 -34.55
CA SER A 570 58.51 38.16 -34.06
C SER A 570 59.51 37.82 -35.16
N ARG A 571 59.06 37.65 -36.41
CA ARG A 571 59.91 37.43 -37.59
C ARG A 571 60.72 38.69 -37.93
N GLU A 572 60.09 39.86 -37.90
CA GLU A 572 60.74 41.15 -38.12
C GLU A 572 61.74 41.47 -37.01
N SER A 573 61.37 41.28 -35.75
CA SER A 573 62.26 41.47 -34.60
C SER A 573 63.44 40.50 -34.67
N TYR A 574 63.20 39.26 -35.07
CA TYR A 574 64.25 38.28 -35.30
C TYR A 574 65.16 38.67 -36.48
N ALA A 575 64.60 39.15 -37.59
CA ALA A 575 65.35 39.63 -38.74
C ALA A 575 66.21 40.87 -38.40
N ALA A 576 65.64 41.84 -37.67
CA ALA A 576 66.35 43.02 -37.18
C ALA A 576 67.48 42.63 -36.21
N TRP A 577 67.23 41.66 -35.33
CA TRP A 577 68.25 41.11 -34.44
C TRP A 577 69.39 40.43 -35.23
N ILE A 578 69.07 39.65 -36.28
CA ILE A 578 70.05 39.05 -37.18
C ILE A 578 70.89 40.13 -37.89
N ALA A 579 70.26 41.20 -38.41
CA ALA A 579 70.95 42.29 -39.08
C ALA A 579 71.88 43.07 -38.13
N HIS A 580 71.42 43.37 -36.91
CA HIS A 580 72.25 44.01 -35.89
C HIS A 580 73.43 43.12 -35.47
N LYS A 581 73.20 41.81 -35.35
CA LYS A 581 74.27 40.84 -35.08
C LYS A 581 75.31 40.85 -36.21
N ALA A 582 74.90 40.82 -37.47
CA ALA A 582 75.80 40.91 -38.62
C ALA A 582 76.63 42.21 -38.64
N MET A 583 76.02 43.35 -38.30
CA MET A 583 76.72 44.63 -38.16
C MET A 583 77.76 44.62 -37.02
N ARG A 584 77.41 44.01 -35.89
CA ARG A 584 78.33 43.84 -34.75
C ARG A 584 79.49 42.91 -35.10
N ASP A 585 79.21 41.82 -35.81
CA ASP A 585 80.23 40.89 -36.28
C ASP A 585 81.17 41.57 -37.29
N LYS A 586 80.64 42.42 -38.19
CA LYS A 586 81.42 43.24 -39.13
C LYS A 586 82.29 44.31 -38.43
N ARG A 587 81.80 44.93 -37.36
CA ARG A 587 82.63 45.83 -36.52
C ARG A 587 83.72 45.05 -35.78
N SER A 588 83.40 43.86 -35.28
CA SER A 588 84.37 43.03 -34.56
C SER A 588 85.47 42.52 -35.49
N SER A 589 85.13 42.19 -36.74
CA SER A 589 86.13 41.87 -37.77
C SER A 589 86.97 43.08 -38.17
N SER A 590 86.39 44.27 -38.35
CA SER A 590 87.15 45.49 -38.66
C SER A 590 88.07 45.95 -37.51
N TRP A 591 87.65 45.74 -36.26
CA TRP A 591 88.48 46.02 -35.08
C TRP A 591 89.65 45.04 -34.98
N SER A 592 89.45 43.78 -35.37
CA SER A 592 90.53 42.79 -35.49
C SER A 592 91.55 43.19 -36.58
N THR A 593 91.11 43.85 -37.66
CA THR A 593 92.01 44.42 -38.68
C THR A 593 92.81 45.62 -38.15
N PHE A 594 92.19 46.50 -37.36
CA PHE A 594 92.89 47.65 -36.76
C PHE A 594 93.91 47.23 -35.69
N HIS A 595 93.60 46.20 -34.90
CA HIS A 595 94.54 45.67 -33.90
C HIS A 595 95.75 44.95 -34.51
N HIS A 596 95.67 44.55 -35.79
CA HIS A 596 96.82 44.04 -36.53
C HIS A 596 97.72 45.14 -37.12
N GLN A 597 97.27 46.40 -37.22
CA GLN A 597 98.10 47.54 -37.65
C GLN A 597 98.65 48.39 -36.49
N GLY A 598 98.11 48.27 -35.27
CA GLY A 598 98.53 49.04 -34.07
C GLY A 598 99.56 48.39 -33.15
N LYS A 599 100.38 47.44 -33.65
CA LYS A 599 101.50 46.81 -32.90
C LYS A 599 102.88 47.15 -33.48
N ALA A 600 103.01 48.30 -34.13
CA ALA A 600 104.30 48.92 -34.43
C ALA A 600 104.27 50.37 -33.95
N SER A 601 105.34 50.78 -33.28
CA SER A 601 105.66 52.16 -32.88
C SER A 601 105.06 52.64 -31.56
N ARG A 602 105.66 52.09 -30.50
CA ARG A 602 106.00 52.77 -29.24
C ARG A 602 107.09 53.81 -29.53
N VAL A 603 107.10 54.95 -28.81
CA VAL A 603 108.27 55.74 -28.30
C VAL A 603 108.09 57.28 -28.42
N THR A 604 107.92 57.90 -27.23
CA THR A 604 108.30 59.28 -26.78
C THR A 604 107.63 60.50 -27.44
N LEU A 605 107.34 61.65 -26.77
CA LEU A 605 107.90 62.31 -25.58
C LEU A 605 106.87 63.39 -25.07
N TRP A 606 106.85 63.65 -23.76
CA TRP A 606 106.69 64.92 -22.95
C TRP A 606 105.81 66.10 -23.48
N SER A 607 105.16 67.00 -22.71
CA SER A 607 105.08 67.35 -21.28
C SER A 607 104.07 68.51 -21.10
N THR A 608 103.44 68.61 -19.90
CA THR A 608 102.96 69.83 -19.18
C THR A 608 101.98 70.83 -19.83
N THR A 609 100.80 71.07 -19.19
CA THR A 609 100.44 72.28 -18.39
C THR A 609 98.89 72.36 -18.18
N THR A 610 98.46 72.44 -16.92
CA THR A 610 97.09 72.70 -16.37
C THR A 610 96.73 74.21 -16.39
N PRO A 611 95.57 74.72 -15.87
CA PRO A 611 94.21 74.17 -15.61
C PRO A 611 93.06 75.13 -16.08
N ALA A 612 91.78 74.73 -15.96
CA ALA A 612 90.70 75.53 -15.32
C ALA A 612 89.25 75.05 -15.62
N MET A 613 88.55 74.72 -14.52
CA MET A 613 87.18 75.11 -14.11
C MET A 613 85.87 74.74 -14.87
N ARG A 614 84.99 74.12 -14.05
CA ARG A 614 83.51 74.29 -13.88
C ARG A 614 82.60 73.63 -14.94
N THR A 615 81.49 72.95 -14.64
CA THR A 615 80.60 72.84 -13.45
C THR A 615 79.69 71.61 -13.67
N ILE A 616 79.64 70.62 -12.77
CA ILE A 616 78.53 70.28 -11.84
C ILE A 616 77.09 70.51 -12.40
N SER A 617 76.33 69.42 -12.61
CA SER A 617 75.00 69.24 -11.99
C SER A 617 74.45 67.80 -12.12
N THR A 618 74.38 67.14 -10.95
CA THR A 618 73.27 66.34 -10.39
C THR A 618 72.67 65.11 -11.10
N ILE A 619 72.91 63.99 -10.42
CA ILE A 619 72.19 62.71 -10.37
C ILE A 619 70.81 62.90 -9.67
N PRO A 620 69.83 61.99 -9.89
CA PRO A 620 69.41 61.17 -8.75
C PRO A 620 69.46 59.66 -9.03
N VAL A 621 69.87 58.97 -7.98
CA VAL A 621 70.08 57.53 -7.80
C VAL A 621 68.73 56.83 -7.66
N GLY A 622 68.61 55.61 -8.18
CA GLY A 622 67.42 54.77 -7.97
C GLY A 622 67.51 53.34 -8.49
N VAL A 623 68.49 52.57 -8.00
CA VAL A 623 68.40 51.14 -7.64
C VAL A 623 67.67 50.17 -8.61
N ALA A 624 68.42 49.29 -9.27
CA ALA A 624 68.05 47.85 -9.35
C ALA A 624 69.26 46.98 -9.76
N GLN A 625 69.74 46.23 -8.77
CA GLN A 625 70.78 45.22 -8.82
C GLN A 625 70.12 43.84 -9.01
N ARG A 626 70.78 42.94 -9.75
CA ARG A 626 70.56 41.46 -9.84
C ARG A 626 69.29 41.04 -10.61
N HIS A 627 69.27 40.04 -11.49
CA HIS A 627 70.00 38.77 -11.49
C HIS A 627 70.07 38.22 -12.94
N GLN A 628 71.28 37.94 -13.42
CA GLN A 628 71.53 36.81 -14.34
C GLN A 628 71.69 35.57 -13.46
N GLN A 629 71.08 34.44 -13.85
CA GLN A 629 71.63 33.08 -13.82
C GLN A 629 70.49 32.05 -13.90
N ARG A 630 70.52 31.24 -14.97
CA ARG A 630 70.56 29.76 -14.98
C ARG A 630 69.83 29.20 -16.20
N TYR A 631 70.60 28.98 -17.26
CA TYR A 631 70.40 27.87 -18.20
C TYR A 631 71.50 26.86 -17.93
N ALA A 632 71.15 25.60 -17.63
CA ALA A 632 71.86 24.37 -18.02
C ALA A 632 71.27 23.13 -17.33
N GLY A 633 71.10 22.05 -18.10
CA GLY A 633 70.89 20.67 -17.61
C GLY A 633 69.75 19.94 -18.34
N LYS A 634 69.96 19.43 -19.58
CA LYS A 634 70.28 18.01 -19.93
C LYS A 634 69.19 17.01 -19.47
N LYS A 635 68.38 16.45 -20.39
CA LYS A 635 68.57 15.27 -21.27
C LYS A 635 68.61 13.89 -20.56
N LEU A 636 67.71 13.01 -21.03
CA LEU A 636 67.66 11.53 -21.05
C LEU A 636 67.46 10.74 -19.74
N ALA A 637 66.38 9.94 -19.68
CA ALA A 637 66.45 8.48 -19.66
C ALA A 637 65.06 7.84 -19.94
N LYS A 638 65.08 6.78 -20.75
CA LYS A 638 63.96 5.86 -21.05
C LYS A 638 63.86 4.75 -19.99
N HIS A 639 62.74 4.04 -20.07
CA HIS A 639 62.49 2.61 -19.75
C HIS A 639 61.69 2.25 -18.48
N SER A 640 60.46 1.81 -18.75
CA SER A 640 59.79 0.58 -18.28
C SER A 640 59.83 0.22 -16.79
N ARG A 641 58.63 0.06 -16.19
CA ARG A 641 58.13 -1.24 -15.71
C ARG A 641 56.67 -1.12 -15.27
N GLN A 642 56.06 -2.29 -15.25
CA GLN A 642 54.65 -2.60 -15.28
C GLN A 642 54.31 -3.35 -13.97
N TRP A 643 53.06 -3.23 -13.49
CA TRP A 643 52.38 -4.04 -12.45
C TRP A 643 52.83 -3.87 -10.97
N ILE A 644 51.89 -3.45 -10.09
CA ILE A 644 51.14 -4.27 -9.11
C ILE A 644 50.23 -3.35 -8.28
N ALA A 645 49.10 -3.91 -7.87
CA ALA A 645 47.95 -3.33 -7.22
C ALA A 645 48.14 -2.89 -5.74
N LEU A 646 47.09 -2.22 -5.25
CA LEU A 646 46.54 -2.12 -3.89
C LEU A 646 46.75 -0.82 -3.10
N SER A 647 45.57 -0.29 -2.75
CA SER A 647 45.22 0.66 -1.69
C SER A 647 45.59 2.12 -1.94
N TRP A 648 44.55 2.97 -1.94
CA TRP A 648 44.42 4.08 -1.00
C TRP A 648 42.96 4.55 -1.01
N THR A 649 42.22 4.07 -0.01
CA THR A 649 41.01 4.70 0.51
C THR A 649 41.39 6.00 1.21
N ARG A 650 41.04 7.16 0.65
CA ARG A 650 40.69 8.37 1.41
C ARG A 650 40.26 9.50 0.48
N GLY A 651 39.04 9.99 0.70
CA GLY A 651 38.64 11.33 0.30
C GLY A 651 37.25 11.40 -0.32
N CYS A 652 36.20 11.47 0.50
CA CYS A 652 34.94 12.18 0.20
C CYS A 652 34.07 12.27 1.47
N VAL A 653 34.51 13.04 2.46
CA VAL A 653 33.61 13.63 3.46
C VAL A 653 33.16 14.96 2.87
N GLY A 654 31.95 14.98 2.30
CA GLY A 654 31.42 16.21 1.70
C GLY A 654 30.02 16.12 1.08
N ALA A 655 29.46 14.93 0.90
CA ALA A 655 28.12 14.76 0.32
C ALA A 655 27.13 13.97 1.19
N ALA A 656 27.54 13.49 2.37
CA ALA A 656 26.66 12.72 3.28
C ALA A 656 25.75 13.61 4.15
N GLY A 657 26.08 14.89 4.36
CA GLY A 657 25.33 15.77 5.25
C GLY A 657 23.93 16.14 4.76
N PHE A 658 23.74 16.26 3.44
CA PHE A 658 22.45 16.71 2.89
C PHE A 658 21.45 15.56 2.69
N VAL A 659 21.95 14.35 2.38
CA VAL A 659 21.12 13.14 2.28
C VAL A 659 20.66 12.69 3.66
N VAL A 660 21.50 12.84 4.70
CA VAL A 660 21.09 12.54 6.09
C VAL A 660 20.07 13.56 6.61
N LEU A 661 20.14 14.85 6.25
CA LEU A 661 19.14 15.84 6.70
C LEU A 661 17.77 15.66 6.03
N VAL A 662 17.73 15.30 4.74
CA VAL A 662 16.48 14.98 4.04
C VAL A 662 15.94 13.62 4.49
N ALA A 663 16.80 12.62 4.72
CA ALA A 663 16.40 11.34 5.28
C ALA A 663 15.91 11.46 6.73
N VAL A 664 16.52 12.31 7.58
CA VAL A 664 16.06 12.58 8.95
C VAL A 664 14.77 13.41 8.96
N ALA A 665 14.58 14.33 8.03
CA ALA A 665 13.31 15.06 7.89
C ALA A 665 12.16 14.19 7.37
N LEU A 666 12.44 13.28 6.44
CA LEU A 666 11.46 12.31 5.93
C LEU A 666 11.20 11.19 6.94
N CYS A 667 12.23 10.70 7.63
CA CYS A 667 12.10 9.72 8.71
C CYS A 667 11.42 10.34 9.93
N GLY A 668 11.61 11.63 10.21
CA GLY A 668 10.88 12.36 11.25
C GLY A 668 9.39 12.55 10.92
N LYS A 669 9.04 12.79 9.65
CA LYS A 669 7.64 12.82 9.20
C LYS A 669 7.00 11.43 9.21
N ALA A 670 7.72 10.40 8.77
CA ALA A 670 7.27 9.01 8.82
C ALA A 670 7.12 8.51 10.26
N LEU A 671 8.03 8.88 11.17
CA LEU A 671 7.93 8.55 12.59
C LEU A 671 6.77 9.31 13.25
N ARG A 672 6.52 10.58 12.88
CA ARG A 672 5.33 11.32 13.35
C ARG A 672 4.02 10.71 12.84
N LEU A 673 3.98 10.24 11.60
CA LEU A 673 2.82 9.53 11.02
C LEU A 673 2.64 8.14 11.64
N SER A 674 3.71 7.40 11.88
CA SER A 674 3.67 6.10 12.57
C SER A 674 3.31 6.24 14.04
N VAL A 675 3.78 7.28 14.74
CA VAL A 675 3.38 7.59 16.13
C VAL A 675 1.95 8.10 16.17
N ALA A 676 1.49 8.92 15.21
CA ALA A 676 0.10 9.34 15.11
C ALA A 676 -0.83 8.15 14.80
N MET A 677 -0.44 7.26 13.88
CA MET A 677 -1.17 6.03 13.60
C MET A 677 -1.11 5.06 14.78
N PHE A 678 0.00 4.96 15.50
CA PHE A 678 0.13 4.16 16.71
C PHE A 678 -0.73 4.72 17.85
N ILE A 679 -0.81 6.05 18.02
CA ILE A 679 -1.69 6.72 18.99
C ILE A 679 -3.17 6.57 18.60
N VAL A 680 -3.50 6.62 17.30
CA VAL A 680 -4.86 6.34 16.80
C VAL A 680 -5.20 4.86 17.01
N ARG A 681 -4.24 3.95 16.79
CA ARG A 681 -4.40 2.50 17.01
C ARG A 681 -4.47 2.16 18.51
N LEU A 682 -3.75 2.88 19.37
CA LEU A 682 -3.85 2.83 20.84
C LEU A 682 -5.14 3.45 21.36
N ARG A 683 -5.65 4.52 20.75
CA ARG A 683 -6.98 5.08 21.06
C ARG A 683 -8.10 4.14 20.60
N LEU A 684 -7.93 3.45 19.47
CA LEU A 684 -8.82 2.41 18.99
C LEU A 684 -8.74 1.15 19.88
N TYR A 685 -7.57 0.78 20.38
CA TYR A 685 -7.39 -0.33 21.33
C TYR A 685 -7.91 0.01 22.74
N ALA A 686 -7.68 1.23 23.22
CA ALA A 686 -8.17 1.71 24.51
C ALA A 686 -9.69 1.94 24.52
N THR A 687 -10.32 2.16 23.36
CA THR A 687 -11.78 2.14 23.23
C THR A 687 -12.35 0.74 23.05
N TYR A 688 -11.53 -0.26 22.68
CA TYR A 688 -11.94 -1.66 22.58
C TYR A 688 -11.70 -2.48 23.86
N SER A 689 -10.84 -2.01 24.77
CA SER A 689 -10.52 -2.70 26.02
C SER A 689 -10.70 -1.76 27.23
N SER A 690 -11.95 -1.48 27.60
CA SER A 690 -12.24 -1.12 29.00
C SER A 690 -13.73 -1.18 29.36
N SER A 691 -14.08 -2.16 30.19
CA SER A 691 -15.16 -2.17 31.18
C SER A 691 -14.96 -3.43 32.04
N TYR A 692 -14.86 -3.43 33.37
CA TYR A 692 -14.86 -2.42 34.42
C TYR A 692 -14.40 -3.14 35.70
N CYS A 693 -13.57 -2.51 36.53
CA CYS A 693 -13.61 -2.47 38.00
C CYS A 693 -12.42 -1.59 38.46
N ILE A 694 -12.60 -0.74 39.47
CA ILE A 694 -11.64 0.25 40.05
C ILE A 694 -11.84 1.74 39.65
N VAL A 695 -12.75 2.13 38.76
CA VAL A 695 -12.88 3.58 38.39
C VAL A 695 -13.78 4.42 39.33
N ARG A 696 -14.55 3.81 40.23
CA ARG A 696 -15.48 4.59 41.08
C ARG A 696 -14.84 5.28 42.29
N GLN A 697 -13.65 4.85 42.73
CA GLN A 697 -12.90 5.56 43.78
C GLN A 697 -11.89 6.59 43.23
N VAL A 698 -11.32 6.37 42.04
CA VAL A 698 -10.35 7.30 41.44
C VAL A 698 -11.02 8.56 40.87
N SER A 699 -12.28 8.49 40.42
CA SER A 699 -13.01 9.65 39.88
C SER A 699 -13.28 10.73 40.93
N THR A 700 -13.42 10.35 42.20
CA THR A 700 -13.67 11.29 43.30
C THR A 700 -12.39 11.98 43.75
N ILE A 701 -11.25 11.29 43.67
CA ILE A 701 -9.91 11.85 43.97
C ILE A 701 -9.44 12.75 42.84
N GLY A 702 -9.63 12.36 41.58
CA GLY A 702 -9.26 13.17 40.41
C GLY A 702 -10.01 14.51 40.32
N LYS A 703 -11.28 14.56 40.74
CA LYS A 703 -12.06 15.81 40.80
C LYS A 703 -11.56 16.79 41.86
N ARG A 704 -10.98 16.30 42.97
CA ARG A 704 -10.39 17.17 44.00
C ARG A 704 -9.03 17.72 43.59
N VAL A 705 -8.21 16.92 42.91
CA VAL A 705 -6.89 17.35 42.41
C VAL A 705 -7.02 18.37 41.27
N TRP A 706 -7.99 18.20 40.37
CA TRP A 706 -8.18 19.13 39.25
C TRP A 706 -8.75 20.49 39.69
N SER A 707 -9.61 20.52 40.71
CA SER A 707 -10.10 21.77 41.32
C SER A 707 -9.01 22.54 42.08
N PHE A 708 -7.97 21.84 42.58
CA PHE A 708 -6.83 22.47 43.25
C PHE A 708 -5.86 23.08 42.23
N ALA A 709 -5.53 22.36 41.15
CA ALA A 709 -4.64 22.85 40.10
C ALA A 709 -5.19 24.07 39.33
N GLN A 710 -6.52 24.16 39.20
CA GLN A 710 -7.17 25.27 38.49
C GLN A 710 -7.27 26.56 39.32
N ARG A 711 -7.05 26.49 40.64
CA ARG A 711 -6.93 27.69 41.50
C ARG A 711 -5.53 28.30 41.46
N ASP A 712 -4.48 27.49 41.28
CA ASP A 712 -3.10 28.00 41.26
C ASP A 712 -2.70 28.62 39.92
N THR A 713 -3.30 28.21 38.80
CA THR A 713 -3.08 28.85 37.49
C THR A 713 -3.77 30.21 37.31
N ASN A 714 -4.64 30.62 38.23
CA ASN A 714 -5.26 31.96 38.22
C ASN A 714 -4.57 32.93 39.19
N ARG A 715 -3.46 32.54 39.82
CA ARG A 715 -2.64 33.37 40.71
C ARG A 715 -1.18 33.54 40.23
N LEU A 716 -0.86 33.08 39.02
CA LEU A 716 0.30 33.46 38.22
C LEU A 716 -0.21 34.17 36.97
#